data_AF-A0A8J8TAA9-F1
#
_entry.id   AF-A0A8J8TAA9-F1
#
_cell.length_a   1.000
_cell.length_b   1.000
_cell.length_c   1.000
_cell.angle_alpha   90.00
_cell.angle_beta   90.00
_cell.angle_gamma   90.00
#
_symmetry.space_group_name_H-M   'P 1'
#
loop_
_entity.id
_entity.type
_entity.pdbx_description
1 polymer ?
#
loop_
_entity_poly.entity_id
_entity_poly.type
_entity_poly.pdbx_seq_one_letter_code
_entity_poly.pdbx_strand_id
1 'polypeptide(L)'
;MSTILKSTDLSNLVPLVQLQNIDIKDSRYEQSYGFFELQASVLNITNISGSNIGKWNMTRDEAMFNGWYQQTVLSKYTPQALFKFRMFRNIQDSIVNWSKIIVKNSHFSGIDARLGSLPLFQVEMLKDIGDSGNAELSILGVTLEDSKRGDTGDAPESLIFLVTNQVQSQVAITISDLKIQKAESIYGLFKTNALVNSIKIENSVFIRSPIGQYSTLLYLPSQPAESISFQNCTFKDTKLSSSIQKDLLRLYQTDKSAFQYASMIRVIKTKALSFVNCQIQDLHYATNAAFIDISQQSQVTISDSLFKDISANRAGAIILSVQSSATINNCQFLRNSAFETGVIQVGDRSKIIINSCLLQDNAAVVNGVFKISGQSQFSFSDVIFKQNKAQVKNSVGQISQMSTDSSFINAIFVQNQAWLDLESDMETLGTAIEVLVSDALIEFLNCTFEDNQASYGTPSLLLNEAQNIKVVGTLFRNTYAHTKSSLNNGGFISVVSNTVLRVMTSKFLNGRANQGGAIFSQGPVEIYIQETQFIENTAIQSGGAIYADSFSLLKLNQSVELRNNQAGNLGDGVYAKNALDGKMIFQSVFMSSGLTCNYLYVDRLLSVQIESSSFKTNVGYQYKENLKTGGLHIKDTFSIDIRQSTFENLYSKSQLGGGALTLEKSDQSGKALIMNSTFRNSTARTNGGAISLNNYPLTELRNISVVNNKAGRGGGIYYASKATYQCMLSIEGSSFIGNRADIEGGAIKWMHYEPQIINVAYLNNSAKIYGDNIASVAKDLVQIGQHQIDTFSYQHNSSYANFTMSSGGSIDAFFALVDKDGQFVRTDNSSMLIAMQVSFQQLYNQSCSERQRVTISICY
;
A
#
# COMPACT_ATOMS: atom_id res chain seq x y z
N MET A 1 45.62 -43.82 27.64
CA MET A 1 46.02 -45.17 27.18
C MET A 1 46.88 -45.02 25.94
N SER A 2 48.18 -45.32 26.04
CA SER A 2 49.06 -45.47 24.88
C SER A 2 49.20 -46.96 24.58
N THR A 3 48.66 -47.39 23.45
CA THR A 3 49.08 -48.63 22.81
C THR A 3 49.54 -48.24 21.42
N ILE A 4 50.85 -48.05 21.28
CA ILE A 4 51.51 -47.90 19.99
C ILE A 4 51.45 -49.29 19.34
N LEU A 5 50.50 -49.50 18.45
CA LEU A 5 50.54 -50.62 17.50
C LEU A 5 51.63 -50.28 16.47
N LYS A 6 52.86 -50.74 16.73
CA LYS A 6 53.87 -50.90 15.67
C LYS A 6 53.59 -52.21 14.93
N SER A 7 53.61 -52.13 13.61
CA SER A 7 53.59 -53.23 12.63
C SER A 7 52.22 -53.81 12.25
N THR A 8 51.56 -53.14 11.31
CA THR A 8 50.84 -53.77 10.19
C THR A 8 50.96 -52.83 9.00
N ASP A 9 51.07 -53.38 7.80
CA ASP A 9 51.19 -52.65 6.52
C ASP A 9 50.10 -51.57 6.40
N LEU A 10 50.49 -50.31 6.58
CA LEU A 10 49.62 -49.13 6.70
C LEU A 10 49.30 -48.49 5.34
N SER A 11 49.76 -49.08 4.24
CA SER A 11 49.64 -48.55 2.88
C SER A 11 48.20 -48.45 2.35
N ASN A 12 47.22 -49.12 3.00
CA ASN A 12 45.82 -49.20 2.57
C ASN A 12 44.78 -48.70 3.60
N LEU A 13 45.18 -48.17 4.76
CA LEU A 13 44.24 -47.72 5.79
C LEU A 13 44.03 -46.21 5.72
N VAL A 14 42.78 -45.78 5.51
CA VAL A 14 42.39 -44.37 5.64
C VAL A 14 42.61 -43.94 7.10
N PRO A 15 43.42 -42.91 7.37
CA PRO A 15 43.63 -42.43 8.73
C PRO A 15 42.32 -42.03 9.41
N LEU A 16 42.02 -42.58 10.59
CA LEU A 16 40.73 -42.44 11.30
C LEU A 16 40.94 -42.20 12.80
N VAL A 17 40.36 -41.13 13.34
CA VAL A 17 40.23 -40.91 14.79
C VAL A 17 38.77 -41.03 15.19
N GLN A 18 38.42 -42.00 16.02
CA GLN A 18 37.05 -42.22 16.50
C GLN A 18 36.97 -42.10 18.03
N LEU A 19 36.11 -41.19 18.50
CA LEU A 19 35.64 -41.12 19.88
C LEU A 19 34.21 -41.68 19.93
N GLN A 20 33.95 -42.68 20.77
CA GLN A 20 32.61 -43.26 20.88
C GLN A 20 32.18 -43.51 22.33
N ASN A 21 30.92 -43.23 22.67
CA ASN A 21 30.37 -43.49 24.00
C ASN A 21 31.19 -42.79 25.12
N ILE A 22 31.50 -41.50 24.94
CA ILE A 22 32.22 -40.70 25.93
C ILE A 22 31.20 -39.93 26.78
N ASP A 23 31.17 -40.11 28.11
CA ASP A 23 30.27 -39.40 29.05
C ASP A 23 31.09 -38.58 30.07
N ILE A 24 31.18 -37.26 29.91
CA ILE A 24 31.93 -36.38 30.83
C ILE A 24 30.97 -35.41 31.52
N LYS A 25 30.99 -35.37 32.85
CA LYS A 25 30.11 -34.50 33.67
C LYS A 25 30.89 -33.55 34.58
N ASP A 26 30.31 -32.39 34.89
CA ASP A 26 30.73 -31.46 35.96
C ASP A 26 32.25 -31.22 36.03
N SER A 27 32.89 -31.05 34.87
CA SER A 27 34.35 -30.95 34.80
C SER A 27 34.78 -29.50 34.73
N ARG A 28 35.59 -29.10 35.72
CA ARG A 28 36.25 -27.79 35.80
C ARG A 28 37.69 -27.94 35.38
N TYR A 29 38.21 -27.14 34.45
CA TYR A 29 39.65 -27.13 34.16
C TYR A 29 40.29 -25.80 34.55
N GLU A 30 41.29 -25.87 35.42
CA GLU A 30 42.15 -24.75 35.84
C GLU A 30 43.56 -25.03 35.31
N GLN A 31 44.07 -24.17 34.41
CA GLN A 31 45.46 -24.09 33.94
C GLN A 31 46.19 -25.37 33.41
N SER A 32 46.76 -25.20 32.20
CA SER A 32 48.01 -25.80 31.67
C SER A 32 48.06 -27.17 30.97
N TYR A 33 47.03 -28.00 30.93
CA TYR A 33 47.12 -29.26 30.16
C TYR A 33 45.86 -29.54 29.36
N GLY A 34 46.02 -29.61 28.02
CA GLY A 34 44.99 -30.22 27.17
C GLY A 34 44.88 -31.69 27.57
N PHE A 35 43.68 -32.16 27.88
CA PHE A 35 43.55 -33.48 28.51
C PHE A 35 43.86 -34.62 27.54
N PHE A 36 43.55 -34.41 26.26
CA PHE A 36 43.90 -35.33 25.18
C PHE A 36 44.54 -34.54 24.02
N GLU A 37 45.88 -34.42 24.03
CA GLU A 37 46.63 -34.11 22.81
C GLU A 37 46.90 -35.42 22.07
N LEU A 38 46.21 -35.62 20.94
CA LEU A 38 46.24 -36.89 20.20
C LEU A 38 47.00 -36.71 18.88
N GLN A 39 48.09 -37.47 18.73
CA GLN A 39 48.91 -37.56 17.51
C GLN A 39 48.95 -39.03 17.06
N ALA A 40 48.14 -39.41 16.05
CA ALA A 40 48.10 -40.78 15.54
C ALA A 40 47.50 -40.86 14.13
N SER A 41 47.90 -41.87 13.35
CA SER A 41 47.32 -42.19 12.03
C SER A 41 45.96 -42.90 12.15
N VAL A 42 45.79 -43.78 13.14
CA VAL A 42 44.51 -44.44 13.46
C VAL A 42 44.37 -44.50 15.00
N LEU A 43 43.24 -44.05 15.54
CA LEU A 43 42.99 -44.00 16.99
C LEU A 43 41.51 -44.18 17.31
N ASN A 44 41.15 -45.24 18.04
CA ASN A 44 39.80 -45.47 18.54
C ASN A 44 39.76 -45.38 20.07
N ILE A 45 38.99 -44.44 20.61
CA ILE A 45 38.74 -44.27 22.04
C ILE A 45 37.25 -44.53 22.28
N THR A 46 36.93 -45.51 23.11
CA THR A 46 35.53 -45.91 23.36
C THR A 46 35.24 -46.08 24.85
N ASN A 47 33.99 -45.82 25.24
CA ASN A 47 33.44 -46.12 26.58
C ASN A 47 34.20 -45.44 27.74
N ILE A 48 34.42 -44.13 27.64
CA ILE A 48 34.99 -43.33 28.73
C ILE A 48 33.86 -42.65 29.47
N SER A 49 33.80 -42.79 30.80
CA SER A 49 32.90 -42.02 31.66
C SER A 49 33.68 -41.36 32.79
N GLY A 50 33.45 -40.07 33.07
CA GLY A 50 34.13 -39.36 34.15
C GLY A 50 33.40 -38.10 34.64
N SER A 51 33.65 -37.71 35.89
CA SER A 51 33.13 -36.47 36.49
C SER A 51 34.22 -35.71 37.23
N ASN A 52 34.17 -34.36 37.30
CA ASN A 52 35.17 -33.53 37.99
C ASN A 52 36.62 -33.73 37.50
N ILE A 53 36.82 -33.90 36.20
CA ILE A 53 38.09 -34.42 35.66
C ILE A 53 39.28 -33.44 35.86
N GLY A 54 39.08 -32.12 35.91
CA GLY A 54 40.21 -31.19 36.11
C GLY A 54 40.75 -31.08 37.55
N LYS A 55 40.44 -32.03 38.44
CA LYS A 55 41.26 -32.27 39.64
C LYS A 55 42.45 -33.22 39.40
N TRP A 56 42.60 -33.76 38.18
CA TRP A 56 43.74 -34.59 37.81
C TRP A 56 44.95 -33.69 37.59
N ASN A 57 45.62 -33.34 38.68
CA ASN A 57 46.89 -32.63 38.67
C ASN A 57 47.94 -33.59 38.11
N MET A 58 48.18 -33.59 36.79
CA MET A 58 49.37 -34.21 36.23
C MET A 58 50.57 -33.31 36.54
N THR A 59 50.96 -33.25 37.81
CA THR A 59 52.27 -32.71 38.18
C THR A 59 53.33 -33.56 37.51
N ARG A 60 54.32 -32.87 36.93
CA ARG A 60 55.36 -33.31 36.00
C ARG A 60 56.19 -34.55 36.38
N ASP A 61 55.97 -35.17 37.54
CA ASP A 61 56.84 -36.20 38.09
C ASP A 61 56.53 -37.64 37.65
N GLU A 62 55.43 -37.91 36.92
CA GLU A 62 55.06 -39.28 36.51
C GLU A 62 55.09 -39.56 35.00
N ALA A 63 55.83 -38.78 34.21
CA ALA A 63 56.14 -39.15 32.81
C ALA A 63 57.64 -39.13 32.56
N MET A 64 58.30 -40.27 32.84
CA MET A 64 59.62 -40.57 32.32
C MET A 64 59.57 -40.57 30.78
N PHE A 65 60.09 -39.53 30.14
CA PHE A 65 60.62 -39.61 28.78
C PHE A 65 61.90 -38.79 28.70
N ASN A 66 63.02 -39.48 28.89
CA ASN A 66 64.35 -39.00 28.53
C ASN A 66 64.47 -38.95 27.00
N GLY A 67 64.82 -37.80 26.45
CA GLY A 67 65.12 -37.67 25.02
C GLY A 67 65.10 -36.23 24.50
N TRP A 68 66.06 -35.42 24.95
CA TRP A 68 66.69 -34.30 24.22
C TRP A 68 65.81 -33.43 23.32
N TYR A 69 65.39 -32.28 23.85
CA TYR A 69 65.64 -30.97 23.22
C TYR A 69 65.55 -29.90 24.31
N GLN A 70 66.70 -29.33 24.67
CA GLN A 70 66.77 -28.07 25.41
C GLN A 70 66.41 -26.95 24.43
N GLN A 71 65.28 -26.29 24.65
CA GLN A 71 65.16 -24.87 24.34
C GLN A 71 64.45 -24.17 25.50
N THR A 72 65.12 -23.13 25.96
CA THR A 72 64.71 -22.07 26.88
C THR A 72 63.26 -21.64 26.64
N VAL A 73 62.38 -21.88 27.61
CA VAL A 73 61.03 -21.30 27.62
C VAL A 73 60.71 -20.78 29.01
N LEU A 74 61.13 -19.54 29.28
CA LEU A 74 60.31 -18.59 30.03
C LEU A 74 59.29 -18.04 29.02
N SER A 75 58.22 -18.79 28.78
CA SER A 75 57.03 -18.26 28.10
C SER A 75 55.78 -18.75 28.80
N LYS A 76 54.84 -17.82 28.94
CA LYS A 76 53.57 -17.94 29.65
C LYS A 76 52.84 -19.24 29.29
N TYR A 77 52.41 -19.98 30.31
CA TYR A 77 51.49 -21.11 30.19
C TYR A 77 50.25 -20.69 29.37
N THR A 78 50.13 -21.22 28.16
CA THR A 78 48.97 -20.99 27.29
C THR A 78 47.89 -22.04 27.57
N PRO A 79 46.66 -21.63 27.87
CA PRO A 79 45.52 -22.56 28.00
C PRO A 79 45.33 -23.44 26.72
N GLN A 80 44.85 -24.70 26.86
CA GLN A 80 44.57 -25.64 25.74
C GLN A 80 43.13 -26.24 25.79
N ALA A 81 42.60 -26.67 24.63
CA ALA A 81 41.25 -27.28 24.49
C ALA A 81 41.09 -28.64 25.21
N LEU A 82 39.84 -29.03 25.54
CA LEU A 82 39.55 -30.32 26.22
C LEU A 82 39.98 -31.52 25.36
N PHE A 83 39.58 -31.52 24.09
CA PHE A 83 40.10 -32.43 23.08
C PHE A 83 40.83 -31.63 22.02
N LYS A 84 42.13 -31.90 21.87
CA LYS A 84 42.97 -31.27 20.85
C LYS A 84 43.50 -32.33 19.89
N PHE A 85 43.02 -32.26 18.65
CA PHE A 85 43.46 -33.14 17.57
C PHE A 85 44.47 -32.41 16.71
N ARG A 86 45.70 -32.95 16.61
CA ARG A 86 46.72 -32.45 15.69
C ARG A 86 46.93 -33.46 14.58
N MET A 87 46.67 -33.05 13.35
CA MET A 87 46.81 -33.90 12.16
C MET A 87 48.08 -33.52 11.39
N PHE A 88 48.86 -34.52 10.98
CA PHE A 88 50.12 -34.38 10.21
C PHE A 88 50.11 -35.31 8.99
N ARG A 89 50.80 -34.91 7.91
CA ARG A 89 51.13 -35.79 6.78
C ARG A 89 52.39 -36.61 7.10
N ASN A 90 52.37 -37.92 6.84
CA ASN A 90 53.59 -38.73 6.90
C ASN A 90 54.40 -38.50 5.60
N ILE A 91 55.64 -38.04 5.72
CA ILE A 91 56.44 -37.49 4.60
C ILE A 91 57.05 -38.59 3.71
N GLN A 92 57.01 -39.87 4.12
CA GLN A 92 57.81 -40.90 3.44
C GLN A 92 57.15 -41.62 2.25
N ASP A 93 55.83 -41.55 2.04
CA ASP A 93 55.20 -42.21 0.89
C ASP A 93 54.21 -41.29 0.18
N SER A 94 54.33 -41.24 -1.15
CA SER A 94 53.60 -40.37 -2.08
C SER A 94 52.11 -40.68 -2.22
N ILE A 95 51.50 -41.44 -1.31
CA ILE A 95 50.08 -41.80 -1.33
C ILE A 95 49.53 -41.79 0.09
N VAL A 96 48.97 -40.67 0.57
CA VAL A 96 48.08 -40.67 1.74
C VAL A 96 47.01 -39.60 1.56
N ASN A 97 45.78 -40.03 1.25
CA ASN A 97 44.58 -39.20 1.32
C ASN A 97 44.14 -39.04 2.80
N TRP A 98 43.55 -37.88 3.10
CA TRP A 98 43.43 -37.27 4.42
C TRP A 98 42.41 -37.93 5.38
N SER A 99 42.52 -37.55 6.66
CA SER A 99 42.07 -38.22 7.87
C SER A 99 40.66 -37.82 8.36
N LYS A 100 39.81 -38.80 8.66
CA LYS A 100 38.44 -38.61 9.20
C LYS A 100 38.46 -38.57 10.74
N ILE A 101 37.76 -37.63 11.36
CA ILE A 101 37.50 -37.59 12.81
C ILE A 101 36.02 -37.88 13.03
N ILE A 102 35.69 -38.85 13.89
CA ILE A 102 34.31 -39.20 14.24
C ILE A 102 34.13 -39.09 15.75
N VAL A 103 33.17 -38.30 16.21
CA VAL A 103 32.70 -38.30 17.60
C VAL A 103 31.28 -38.84 17.59
N LYS A 104 31.02 -39.96 18.27
CA LYS A 104 29.73 -40.65 18.20
C LYS A 104 29.17 -41.02 19.58
N ASN A 105 27.86 -40.84 19.76
CA ASN A 105 27.11 -41.31 20.93
C ASN A 105 27.71 -40.82 22.27
N SER A 106 28.17 -39.56 22.31
CA SER A 106 28.89 -39.01 23.45
C SER A 106 28.09 -37.91 24.14
N HIS A 107 28.21 -37.81 25.45
CA HIS A 107 27.52 -36.86 26.30
C HIS A 107 28.53 -36.03 27.09
N PHE A 108 28.39 -34.70 27.04
CA PHE A 108 29.23 -33.77 27.79
C PHE A 108 28.32 -32.81 28.54
N SER A 109 28.38 -32.80 29.87
CA SER A 109 27.54 -31.92 30.68
C SER A 109 28.30 -31.16 31.77
N GLY A 110 27.91 -29.92 32.08
CA GLY A 110 28.47 -29.19 33.22
C GLY A 110 29.94 -28.81 33.07
N ILE A 111 30.41 -28.57 31.83
CA ILE A 111 31.80 -28.18 31.57
C ILE A 111 32.00 -26.70 31.91
N ASP A 112 32.95 -26.38 32.79
CA ASP A 112 33.30 -25.02 33.22
C ASP A 112 34.76 -24.70 32.85
N ALA A 113 34.95 -23.74 31.94
CA ALA A 113 36.27 -23.27 31.51
C ALA A 113 36.63 -21.97 32.25
N ARG A 114 37.47 -22.06 33.28
CA ARG A 114 37.95 -20.89 34.03
C ARG A 114 39.35 -20.52 33.54
N LEU A 115 39.51 -19.31 33.01
CA LEU A 115 40.75 -18.70 32.50
C LEU A 115 41.16 -19.18 31.09
N GLY A 116 40.90 -18.33 30.09
CA GLY A 116 41.26 -18.57 28.70
C GLY A 116 40.10 -19.17 27.93
N SER A 117 39.56 -18.40 27.01
CA SER A 117 38.39 -18.66 26.19
C SER A 117 38.65 -19.80 25.19
N LEU A 118 38.64 -21.06 25.63
CA LEU A 118 39.05 -22.21 24.82
C LEU A 118 37.90 -23.13 24.42
N PRO A 119 38.01 -23.84 23.31
CA PRO A 119 36.96 -24.73 22.82
C PRO A 119 36.94 -26.11 23.46
N LEU A 120 35.78 -26.78 23.38
CA LEU A 120 35.62 -28.18 23.78
C LEU A 120 36.40 -29.11 22.84
N PHE A 121 36.27 -28.88 21.53
CA PHE A 121 37.00 -29.58 20.50
C PHE A 121 37.85 -28.60 19.71
N GLN A 122 39.16 -28.82 19.65
CA GLN A 122 40.06 -28.10 18.77
C GLN A 122 40.67 -29.06 17.75
N VAL A 123 40.50 -28.78 16.47
CA VAL A 123 41.20 -29.50 15.39
C VAL A 123 42.26 -28.56 14.81
N GLU A 124 43.53 -28.95 14.87
CA GLU A 124 44.68 -28.25 14.30
C GLU A 124 45.24 -29.01 13.09
N MET A 125 45.28 -28.37 11.91
CA MET A 125 46.02 -28.86 10.74
C MET A 125 47.37 -28.16 10.62
N LEU A 126 48.47 -28.93 10.72
CA LEU A 126 49.84 -28.40 10.77
C LEU A 126 50.53 -28.42 9.39
N LYS A 127 51.54 -27.55 9.23
CA LYS A 127 52.15 -27.11 7.96
C LYS A 127 53.13 -28.15 7.40
N ASP A 128 52.92 -28.65 6.17
CA ASP A 128 53.97 -28.85 5.15
C ASP A 128 53.43 -29.25 3.75
N ILE A 129 53.51 -28.25 2.86
CA ILE A 129 53.70 -28.21 1.38
C ILE A 129 52.87 -29.13 0.44
N GLY A 130 52.08 -28.49 -0.43
CA GLY A 130 51.79 -28.92 -1.81
C GLY A 130 50.52 -29.76 -2.02
N ASP A 131 49.48 -29.12 -2.55
CA ASP A 131 48.23 -29.65 -3.11
C ASP A 131 47.11 -30.15 -2.18
N SER A 132 45.89 -29.98 -2.71
CA SER A 132 44.54 -30.07 -2.11
C SER A 132 44.27 -31.34 -1.31
N GLY A 133 44.03 -31.19 -0.01
CA GLY A 133 43.59 -32.25 0.89
C GLY A 133 42.26 -31.97 1.55
N ASN A 134 41.33 -32.93 1.50
CA ASN A 134 39.99 -32.84 2.10
C ASN A 134 39.95 -33.55 3.47
N ALA A 135 39.69 -32.84 4.56
CA ALA A 135 39.49 -33.45 5.89
C ALA A 135 38.00 -33.57 6.24
N GLU A 136 37.59 -34.62 6.97
CA GLU A 136 36.20 -34.82 7.40
C GLU A 136 36.08 -34.87 8.93
N LEU A 137 35.18 -34.05 9.50
CA LEU A 137 34.76 -34.14 10.91
C LEU A 137 33.29 -34.58 10.97
N SER A 138 33.02 -35.72 11.60
CA SER A 138 31.67 -36.25 11.83
C SER A 138 31.31 -36.21 13.31
N ILE A 139 30.20 -35.57 13.68
CA ILE A 139 29.66 -35.54 15.04
C ILE A 139 28.26 -36.18 15.02
N LEU A 140 28.10 -37.34 15.65
CA LEU A 140 26.92 -38.19 15.46
C LEU A 140 26.31 -38.58 16.82
N GLY A 141 25.08 -38.15 17.10
CA GLY A 141 24.41 -38.51 18.37
C GLY A 141 25.12 -37.95 19.60
N VAL A 142 25.65 -36.72 19.50
CA VAL A 142 26.36 -36.07 20.60
C VAL A 142 25.43 -35.14 21.36
N THR A 143 25.53 -35.10 22.68
CA THR A 143 24.74 -34.20 23.53
C THR A 143 25.67 -33.33 24.38
N LEU A 144 25.46 -32.00 24.35
CA LEU A 144 26.20 -30.98 25.09
C LEU A 144 25.22 -30.22 26.00
N GLU A 145 25.34 -30.36 27.33
CA GLU A 145 24.39 -29.75 28.29
C GLU A 145 25.05 -28.93 29.39
N ASP A 146 24.41 -27.85 29.84
CA ASP A 146 24.77 -27.10 31.07
C ASP A 146 26.25 -26.64 31.15
N SER A 147 26.94 -26.43 30.03
CA SER A 147 28.29 -25.83 30.02
C SER A 147 28.21 -24.35 30.36
N LYS A 148 28.99 -23.88 31.34
CA LYS A 148 28.82 -22.56 31.96
C LYS A 148 29.97 -21.59 31.68
N ARG A 149 29.65 -20.31 31.78
CA ARG A 149 30.56 -19.17 31.95
C ARG A 149 31.17 -19.21 33.35
N GLY A 150 32.49 -19.20 33.44
CA GLY A 150 33.20 -19.15 34.73
C GLY A 150 32.95 -17.84 35.49
N ASP A 151 33.22 -17.84 36.81
CA ASP A 151 32.94 -16.73 37.73
C ASP A 151 33.61 -15.39 37.35
N THR A 152 34.63 -15.40 36.48
CA THR A 152 35.36 -14.21 36.03
C THR A 152 34.77 -13.51 34.81
N GLY A 153 33.66 -14.02 34.25
CA GLY A 153 32.95 -13.37 33.15
C GLY A 153 33.43 -13.72 31.74
N ASP A 154 34.49 -14.53 31.59
CA ASP A 154 35.03 -14.99 30.31
C ASP A 154 34.43 -16.36 29.94
N ALA A 155 33.79 -16.45 28.77
CA ALA A 155 33.23 -17.70 28.22
C ALA A 155 34.26 -18.42 27.31
N PRO A 156 34.14 -19.74 27.05
CA PRO A 156 34.93 -20.40 26.01
C PRO A 156 34.69 -19.72 24.65
N GLU A 157 35.71 -19.62 23.78
CA GLU A 157 35.56 -18.92 22.49
C GLU A 157 34.44 -19.54 21.64
N SER A 158 34.40 -20.86 21.53
CA SER A 158 33.37 -21.60 20.78
C SER A 158 33.29 -23.04 21.31
N LEU A 159 32.18 -23.76 21.12
CA LEU A 159 32.13 -25.17 21.52
C LEU A 159 33.08 -26.03 20.66
N ILE A 160 33.15 -25.75 19.36
CA ILE A 160 34.05 -26.42 18.42
C ILE A 160 34.86 -25.36 17.69
N PHE A 161 36.18 -25.46 17.80
CA PHE A 161 37.12 -24.57 17.13
C PHE A 161 37.93 -25.34 16.10
N LEU A 162 37.84 -24.91 14.85
CA LEU A 162 38.66 -25.46 13.78
C LEU A 162 39.78 -24.47 13.48
N VAL A 163 41.01 -24.91 13.72
CA VAL A 163 42.23 -24.14 13.47
C VAL A 163 43.01 -24.81 12.35
N THR A 164 43.34 -24.06 11.32
CA THR A 164 44.30 -24.52 10.31
C THR A 164 45.39 -23.48 10.16
N ASN A 165 46.61 -23.97 9.91
CA ASN A 165 47.74 -23.12 9.56
C ASN A 165 47.85 -22.93 8.03
N GLN A 166 46.82 -23.27 7.25
CA GLN A 166 46.82 -23.29 5.78
C GLN A 166 45.69 -22.41 5.20
N VAL A 167 46.01 -21.70 4.12
CA VAL A 167 45.05 -20.82 3.41
C VAL A 167 44.22 -21.60 2.36
N GLN A 168 44.51 -22.90 2.11
CA GLN A 168 43.95 -23.67 0.98
C GLN A 168 43.40 -25.07 1.32
N SER A 169 43.38 -25.50 2.59
CA SER A 169 42.87 -26.84 2.97
C SER A 169 41.34 -26.81 3.14
N GLN A 170 40.61 -27.76 2.53
CA GLN A 170 39.15 -27.86 2.59
C GLN A 170 38.70 -28.85 3.68
N VAL A 171 37.84 -28.41 4.60
CA VAL A 171 37.24 -29.29 5.62
C VAL A 171 35.75 -29.50 5.31
N ALA A 172 35.28 -30.74 5.38
CA ALA A 172 33.86 -31.10 5.38
C ALA A 172 33.43 -31.49 6.79
N ILE A 173 32.32 -30.93 7.26
CA ILE A 173 31.78 -31.18 8.60
C ILE A 173 30.39 -31.78 8.45
N THR A 174 30.18 -32.95 9.03
CA THR A 174 28.86 -33.58 9.12
C THR A 174 28.45 -33.71 10.58
N ILE A 175 27.28 -33.19 10.91
CA ILE A 175 26.69 -33.28 12.24
C ILE A 175 25.32 -33.90 12.10
N SER A 176 25.04 -34.94 12.87
CA SER A 176 23.74 -35.58 12.91
C SER A 176 23.35 -35.86 14.35
N ASP A 177 22.08 -35.63 14.68
CA ASP A 177 21.53 -35.91 16.02
C ASP A 177 22.31 -35.20 17.15
N LEU A 178 22.80 -33.99 16.89
CA LEU A 178 23.46 -33.16 17.89
C LEU A 178 22.41 -32.46 18.76
N LYS A 179 22.50 -32.61 20.08
CA LYS A 179 21.69 -31.87 21.04
C LYS A 179 22.55 -30.88 21.81
N ILE A 180 22.21 -29.61 21.79
CA ILE A 180 22.83 -28.57 22.62
C ILE A 180 21.79 -28.00 23.56
N GLN A 181 22.10 -27.96 24.86
CA GLN A 181 21.20 -27.44 25.88
C GLN A 181 21.97 -26.55 26.88
N LYS A 182 21.72 -25.23 26.93
CA LYS A 182 22.34 -24.30 27.91
C LYS A 182 23.89 -24.28 27.92
N ALA A 183 24.55 -24.20 26.76
CA ALA A 183 26.02 -24.34 26.68
C ALA A 183 26.78 -23.04 26.25
N GLU A 184 27.34 -22.25 27.19
CA GLU A 184 27.84 -20.85 27.03
C GLU A 184 29.12 -20.71 26.20
N SER A 185 29.17 -19.80 25.19
CA SER A 185 30.39 -19.49 24.42
C SER A 185 30.34 -18.10 23.75
N ILE A 186 31.51 -17.49 23.49
CA ILE A 186 31.63 -16.12 22.92
C ILE A 186 31.16 -16.06 21.45
N TYR A 187 31.48 -17.09 20.65
CA TYR A 187 31.23 -17.17 19.20
C TYR A 187 30.20 -18.25 18.82
N GLY A 188 29.57 -18.92 19.79
CA GLY A 188 28.58 -19.98 19.55
C GLY A 188 29.18 -21.38 19.37
N LEU A 189 28.49 -22.22 18.62
CA LEU A 189 28.87 -23.61 18.39
C LEU A 189 30.20 -23.74 17.63
N PHE A 190 30.41 -22.91 16.61
CA PHE A 190 31.59 -23.01 15.75
C PHE A 190 32.32 -21.70 15.58
N LYS A 191 33.66 -21.77 15.65
CA LYS A 191 34.57 -20.77 15.11
C LYS A 191 35.59 -21.47 14.22
N THR A 192 35.91 -20.89 13.08
CA THR A 192 36.90 -21.43 12.14
C THR A 192 37.76 -20.32 11.54
N ASN A 193 39.05 -20.60 11.33
CA ASN A 193 39.93 -19.81 10.46
C ASN A 193 40.29 -20.55 9.16
N ALA A 194 39.73 -21.75 8.96
CA ALA A 194 39.87 -22.61 7.78
C ALA A 194 38.97 -22.15 6.62
N LEU A 195 39.33 -22.50 5.38
CA LEU A 195 38.33 -22.66 4.33
C LEU A 195 37.53 -23.94 4.59
N VAL A 196 36.21 -23.82 4.72
CA VAL A 196 35.32 -24.96 4.95
C VAL A 196 34.55 -25.22 3.66
N ASN A 197 34.65 -26.43 3.12
CA ASN A 197 33.94 -26.78 1.88
C ASN A 197 32.44 -26.94 2.17
N SER A 198 32.10 -27.79 3.14
CA SER A 198 30.70 -28.00 3.53
C SER A 198 30.53 -28.16 5.03
N ILE A 199 29.44 -27.59 5.55
CA ILE A 199 28.91 -27.88 6.87
C ILE A 199 27.50 -28.43 6.68
N LYS A 200 27.27 -29.67 7.08
CA LYS A 200 25.96 -30.31 7.02
C LYS A 200 25.51 -30.66 8.43
N ILE A 201 24.36 -30.16 8.84
CA ILE A 201 23.79 -30.37 10.18
C ILE A 201 22.39 -30.93 10.02
N GLU A 202 22.14 -32.13 10.54
CA GLU A 202 20.89 -32.86 10.36
C GLU A 202 20.29 -33.30 11.69
N ASN A 203 18.97 -33.32 11.79
CA ASN A 203 18.21 -33.87 12.92
C ASN A 203 18.68 -33.35 14.29
N SER A 204 19.19 -32.12 14.33
CA SER A 204 19.88 -31.57 15.51
C SER A 204 18.99 -30.57 16.25
N VAL A 205 19.17 -30.48 17.57
CA VAL A 205 18.32 -29.71 18.47
C VAL A 205 19.16 -28.73 19.28
N PHE A 206 18.85 -27.45 19.17
CA PHE A 206 19.53 -26.35 19.86
C PHE A 206 18.55 -25.68 20.82
N ILE A 207 18.67 -25.97 22.12
CA ILE A 207 17.78 -25.46 23.19
C ILE A 207 18.58 -24.56 24.12
N ARG A 208 18.10 -23.34 24.40
CA ARG A 208 18.82 -22.38 25.25
C ARG A 208 20.29 -22.25 24.78
N SER A 209 20.52 -21.95 23.51
CA SER A 209 21.88 -21.65 23.04
C SER A 209 22.29 -20.27 23.60
N PRO A 210 23.34 -20.19 24.40
CA PRO A 210 23.66 -19.00 25.20
C PRO A 210 24.51 -17.94 24.51
N ILE A 211 24.16 -16.69 24.86
CA ILE A 211 24.98 -15.52 25.18
C ILE A 211 26.43 -15.52 24.63
N GLY A 212 26.56 -15.39 23.31
CA GLY A 212 27.77 -14.87 22.70
C GLY A 212 27.66 -13.36 22.48
N GLN A 213 28.75 -12.62 22.68
CA GLN A 213 28.81 -11.17 22.41
C GLN A 213 28.56 -10.85 20.92
N TYR A 214 28.76 -11.83 20.01
CA TYR A 214 28.76 -11.62 18.55
C TYR A 214 27.78 -12.51 17.75
N SER A 215 27.42 -13.71 18.24
CA SER A 215 26.31 -14.56 17.77
C SER A 215 26.02 -15.68 18.78
N THR A 216 24.82 -16.28 18.81
CA THR A 216 24.50 -17.35 19.77
C THR A 216 24.69 -18.79 19.25
N LEU A 217 24.91 -19.01 17.95
CA LEU A 217 25.15 -20.35 17.39
C LEU A 217 26.25 -20.40 16.32
N LEU A 218 26.25 -19.51 15.33
CA LEU A 218 27.21 -19.58 14.22
C LEU A 218 27.69 -18.18 13.83
N TYR A 219 29.01 -17.98 13.90
CA TYR A 219 29.68 -16.74 13.49
C TYR A 219 30.82 -17.03 12.49
N LEU A 220 30.67 -16.55 11.25
CA LEU A 220 31.69 -16.67 10.20
C LEU A 220 32.06 -15.29 9.63
N PRO A 221 32.99 -14.56 10.29
CA PRO A 221 33.27 -13.16 9.94
C PRO A 221 34.24 -12.96 8.77
N SER A 222 35.11 -13.93 8.45
CA SER A 222 36.31 -13.64 7.64
C SER A 222 36.65 -14.66 6.56
N GLN A 223 36.10 -15.89 6.59
CA GLN A 223 36.38 -16.92 5.60
C GLN A 223 35.06 -17.61 5.20
N PRO A 224 34.74 -17.69 3.90
CA PRO A 224 33.51 -18.30 3.43
C PRO A 224 33.53 -19.81 3.66
N ALA A 225 32.46 -20.36 4.20
CA ALA A 225 32.13 -21.75 3.90
C ALA A 225 31.49 -21.78 2.50
N GLU A 226 31.90 -22.71 1.63
CA GLU A 226 31.28 -22.81 0.30
C GLU A 226 29.80 -23.18 0.42
N SER A 227 29.48 -24.10 1.34
CA SER A 227 28.10 -24.47 1.67
C SER A 227 27.87 -24.76 3.16
N ILE A 228 26.72 -24.34 3.67
CA ILE A 228 26.23 -24.64 5.01
C ILE A 228 24.77 -25.06 4.88
N SER A 229 24.41 -26.21 5.45
CA SER A 229 23.05 -26.75 5.39
C SER A 229 22.59 -27.24 6.75
N PHE A 230 21.35 -26.87 7.09
CA PHE A 230 20.61 -27.36 8.24
C PHE A 230 19.37 -28.08 7.74
N GLN A 231 19.18 -29.33 8.13
CA GLN A 231 18.02 -30.13 7.74
C GLN A 231 17.36 -30.78 8.95
N ASN A 232 16.04 -30.67 9.08
CA ASN A 232 15.28 -31.22 10.20
C ASN A 232 15.77 -30.73 11.59
N CYS A 233 16.34 -29.52 11.64
CA CYS A 233 16.89 -28.96 12.88
C CYS A 233 15.85 -28.15 13.66
N THR A 234 15.93 -28.20 14.99
CA THR A 234 15.10 -27.39 15.90
C THR A 234 15.95 -26.36 16.64
N PHE A 235 15.53 -25.10 16.63
CA PHE A 235 16.14 -24.00 17.35
C PHE A 235 15.11 -23.42 18.32
N LYS A 236 15.42 -23.41 19.62
CA LYS A 236 14.49 -23.03 20.68
C LYS A 236 15.17 -22.31 21.85
N ASP A 237 14.56 -21.25 22.38
CA ASP A 237 14.90 -20.72 23.71
C ASP A 237 13.69 -20.87 24.66
N THR A 238 13.91 -21.07 25.97
CA THR A 238 12.84 -21.44 26.93
C THR A 238 12.74 -20.50 28.13
N LYS A 239 13.39 -19.34 28.07
CA LYS A 239 13.51 -18.45 29.24
C LYS A 239 12.28 -17.58 29.51
N LEU A 240 11.31 -17.50 28.59
CA LEU A 240 10.13 -16.65 28.76
C LEU A 240 8.85 -17.47 28.76
N SER A 241 8.06 -17.32 29.83
CA SER A 241 6.67 -17.75 29.82
C SER A 241 5.90 -16.94 28.77
N SER A 242 4.91 -17.59 28.15
CA SER A 242 3.97 -17.00 27.19
C SER A 242 3.27 -15.72 27.67
N SER A 243 3.32 -15.40 28.97
CA SER A 243 2.83 -14.13 29.54
C SER A 243 3.64 -12.90 29.10
N ILE A 244 4.95 -13.00 28.85
CA ILE A 244 5.79 -11.84 28.48
C ILE A 244 5.61 -11.46 27.00
N GLN A 245 5.10 -12.37 26.14
CA GLN A 245 4.78 -12.05 24.75
C GLN A 245 3.77 -10.90 24.58
N LYS A 246 2.79 -10.80 25.48
CA LYS A 246 1.80 -9.71 25.46
C LYS A 246 2.37 -8.38 25.96
N ASP A 247 3.40 -8.42 26.79
CA ASP A 247 4.03 -7.23 27.37
C ASP A 247 5.27 -6.76 26.59
N LEU A 248 5.81 -7.53 25.64
CA LEU A 248 6.99 -7.11 24.84
C LEU A 248 6.74 -5.81 24.07
N LEU A 249 5.54 -5.64 23.51
CA LEU A 249 5.13 -4.40 22.84
C LEU A 249 5.11 -3.17 23.77
N ARG A 250 4.79 -3.37 25.05
CA ARG A 250 4.88 -2.33 26.10
C ARG A 250 6.32 -2.13 26.58
N LEU A 251 7.07 -3.21 26.77
CA LEU A 251 8.48 -3.21 27.18
C LEU A 251 9.37 -2.45 26.19
N TYR A 252 9.11 -2.53 24.88
CA TYR A 252 9.85 -1.76 23.88
C TYR A 252 9.78 -0.24 24.10
N GLN A 253 8.71 0.26 24.73
CA GLN A 253 8.53 1.69 25.03
C GLN A 253 9.27 2.11 26.31
N THR A 254 9.54 1.19 27.23
CA THR A 254 10.04 1.50 28.57
C THR A 254 11.51 1.16 28.80
N ASP A 255 12.09 0.17 28.10
CA ASP A 255 13.48 -0.21 28.34
C ASP A 255 14.20 -0.86 27.13
N LYS A 256 14.98 -0.04 26.40
CA LYS A 256 15.84 -0.51 25.29
C LYS A 256 17.05 -1.34 25.76
N SER A 257 17.39 -1.33 27.05
CA SER A 257 18.53 -2.09 27.60
C SER A 257 18.24 -3.59 27.79
N ALA A 258 16.98 -4.00 27.58
CA ALA A 258 16.56 -5.39 27.59
C ALA A 258 17.08 -6.22 26.40
N PHE A 259 17.53 -5.58 25.30
CA PHE A 259 18.08 -6.27 24.12
C PHE A 259 19.59 -6.39 24.23
N GLN A 260 20.06 -7.60 24.57
CA GLN A 260 21.44 -7.84 24.97
C GLN A 260 22.17 -8.82 24.04
N TYR A 261 21.49 -9.43 23.06
CA TYR A 261 22.03 -10.54 22.27
C TYR A 261 22.20 -10.21 20.79
N ALA A 262 23.26 -10.75 20.19
CA ALA A 262 23.44 -10.77 18.75
C ALA A 262 22.55 -11.85 18.09
N SER A 263 22.41 -11.80 16.76
CA SER A 263 21.64 -12.80 16.00
C SER A 263 22.18 -14.21 16.20
N MET A 264 21.29 -15.21 16.17
CA MET A 264 21.70 -16.62 16.37
C MET A 264 22.72 -17.07 15.33
N ILE A 265 22.48 -16.73 14.08
CA ILE A 265 23.35 -17.02 12.95
C ILE A 265 23.72 -15.71 12.29
N ARG A 266 25.02 -15.41 12.27
CA ARG A 266 25.56 -14.24 11.59
C ARG A 266 26.62 -14.67 10.59
N VAL A 267 26.33 -14.42 9.32
CA VAL A 267 27.16 -14.92 8.22
C VAL A 267 27.51 -13.81 7.23
N ILE A 268 28.75 -13.83 6.79
CA ILE A 268 29.33 -12.80 5.91
C ILE A 268 30.00 -13.53 4.75
N LYS A 269 29.83 -13.03 3.51
CA LYS A 269 30.41 -13.61 2.28
C LYS A 269 30.08 -15.09 2.02
N THR A 270 28.95 -15.60 2.50
CA THR A 270 28.60 -17.03 2.35
C THR A 270 27.75 -17.26 1.12
N LYS A 271 28.21 -18.12 0.20
CA LYS A 271 27.56 -18.32 -1.11
C LYS A 271 26.38 -19.30 -1.08
N ALA A 272 26.32 -20.21 -0.10
CA ALA A 272 25.21 -21.17 -0.01
C ALA A 272 24.91 -21.53 1.45
N LEU A 273 24.04 -20.76 2.11
CA LEU A 273 23.44 -21.13 3.38
C LEU A 273 22.04 -21.71 3.14
N SER A 274 21.69 -22.84 3.75
CA SER A 274 20.38 -23.46 3.58
C SER A 274 19.77 -23.99 4.87
N PHE A 275 18.44 -23.86 4.98
CA PHE A 275 17.62 -24.42 6.05
C PHE A 275 16.42 -25.14 5.44
N VAL A 276 16.26 -26.42 5.73
CA VAL A 276 15.19 -27.27 5.17
C VAL A 276 14.48 -27.98 6.29
N ASN A 277 13.16 -27.85 6.35
CA ASN A 277 12.33 -28.50 7.38
C ASN A 277 12.77 -28.17 8.81
N CYS A 278 13.14 -26.92 9.07
CA CYS A 278 13.60 -26.46 10.38
C CYS A 278 12.47 -25.87 11.22
N GLN A 279 12.58 -26.03 12.54
CA GLN A 279 11.65 -25.47 13.52
C GLN A 279 12.37 -24.40 14.35
N ILE A 280 12.12 -23.12 14.07
CA ILE A 280 12.71 -21.98 14.75
C ILE A 280 11.62 -21.37 15.63
N GLN A 281 11.75 -21.50 16.95
CA GLN A 281 10.70 -21.07 17.87
C GLN A 281 11.22 -20.43 19.16
N ASP A 282 10.43 -19.53 19.74
CA ASP A 282 10.67 -18.96 21.07
C ASP A 282 12.05 -18.29 21.21
N LEU A 283 12.54 -17.60 20.16
CA LEU A 283 13.83 -16.88 20.18
C LEU A 283 13.60 -15.40 20.50
N HIS A 284 14.26 -14.86 21.53
CA HIS A 284 13.93 -13.53 22.07
C HIS A 284 15.14 -12.64 22.39
N TYR A 285 14.90 -11.34 22.57
CA TYR A 285 15.86 -10.34 23.08
C TYR A 285 17.10 -10.06 22.22
N ALA A 286 17.06 -10.39 20.92
CA ALA A 286 18.12 -10.01 20.00
C ALA A 286 18.05 -8.52 19.63
N THR A 287 19.21 -7.86 19.54
CA THR A 287 19.32 -6.45 19.14
C THR A 287 19.08 -6.25 17.64
N ASN A 288 19.52 -7.20 16.81
CA ASN A 288 19.34 -7.16 15.36
C ASN A 288 18.20 -8.10 14.92
N ALA A 289 18.54 -9.22 14.29
CA ALA A 289 17.63 -10.30 13.93
C ALA A 289 17.69 -11.37 15.02
N ALA A 290 16.58 -11.99 15.43
CA ALA A 290 16.70 -13.08 16.40
C ALA A 290 17.37 -14.33 15.79
N PHE A 291 17.11 -14.60 14.50
CA PHE A 291 17.61 -15.80 13.85
C PHE A 291 18.80 -15.53 12.92
N ILE A 292 18.60 -14.90 11.76
CA ILE A 292 19.64 -14.76 10.73
C ILE A 292 19.94 -13.28 10.43
N ASP A 293 21.22 -12.93 10.45
CA ASP A 293 21.76 -11.68 9.91
C ASP A 293 22.84 -11.99 8.87
N ILE A 294 22.55 -11.70 7.60
CA ILE A 294 23.49 -11.93 6.49
C ILE A 294 23.89 -10.65 5.76
N SER A 295 25.17 -10.59 5.39
CA SER A 295 25.77 -9.42 4.74
C SER A 295 26.87 -9.78 3.73
N GLN A 296 27.29 -8.78 2.95
CA GLN A 296 28.41 -8.84 2.00
C GLN A 296 28.27 -9.97 0.97
N GLN A 297 27.26 -9.85 0.09
CA GLN A 297 27.02 -10.79 -1.02
C GLN A 297 26.69 -12.22 -0.57
N SER A 298 26.12 -12.37 0.63
CA SER A 298 25.73 -13.68 1.14
C SER A 298 24.42 -14.15 0.51
N GLN A 299 24.22 -15.47 0.40
CA GLN A 299 23.00 -16.08 -0.15
C GLN A 299 22.45 -17.13 0.81
N VAL A 300 21.14 -17.04 1.08
CA VAL A 300 20.42 -18.01 1.92
C VAL A 300 19.18 -18.56 1.22
N THR A 301 18.94 -19.86 1.37
CA THR A 301 17.68 -20.52 0.97
C THR A 301 17.03 -21.15 2.19
N ILE A 302 15.74 -20.91 2.39
CA ILE A 302 14.97 -21.46 3.50
C ILE A 302 13.74 -22.13 2.92
N SER A 303 13.53 -23.41 3.19
CA SER A 303 12.33 -24.12 2.75
C SER A 303 11.66 -24.94 3.85
N ASP A 304 10.34 -25.08 3.74
CA ASP A 304 9.53 -26.00 4.54
C ASP A 304 9.66 -25.79 6.06
N SER A 305 9.97 -24.56 6.46
CA SER A 305 10.41 -24.24 7.83
C SER A 305 9.40 -23.37 8.57
N LEU A 306 9.36 -23.52 9.90
CA LEU A 306 8.51 -22.76 10.80
C LEU A 306 9.33 -21.73 11.60
N PHE A 307 8.87 -20.49 11.61
CA PHE A 307 9.37 -19.38 12.43
C PHE A 307 8.26 -18.90 13.33
N LYS A 308 8.34 -19.18 14.62
CA LYS A 308 7.21 -19.03 15.52
C LYS A 308 7.59 -18.37 16.82
N ASP A 309 6.78 -17.42 17.27
CA ASP A 309 6.92 -16.82 18.60
C ASP A 309 8.33 -16.19 18.79
N ILE A 310 8.88 -15.57 17.75
CA ILE A 310 10.22 -14.94 17.77
C ILE A 310 10.10 -13.44 18.12
N SER A 311 11.04 -12.88 18.90
CA SER A 311 11.13 -11.44 19.12
C SER A 311 12.55 -10.86 19.07
N ALA A 312 12.64 -9.64 18.52
CA ALA A 312 13.89 -8.87 18.47
C ALA A 312 13.62 -7.36 18.57
N ASN A 313 14.66 -6.54 18.57
CA ASN A 313 14.53 -5.09 18.47
C ASN A 313 14.32 -4.65 17.01
N ARG A 314 15.26 -4.94 16.09
CA ARG A 314 15.17 -4.47 14.70
C ARG A 314 14.28 -5.33 13.81
N ALA A 315 14.60 -6.62 13.66
CA ALA A 315 13.84 -7.53 12.81
C ALA A 315 13.54 -8.83 13.55
N GLY A 316 12.29 -9.30 13.56
CA GLY A 316 11.95 -10.52 14.30
C GLY A 316 12.83 -11.71 13.92
N ALA A 317 12.97 -12.02 12.63
CA ALA A 317 13.65 -13.24 12.18
C ALA A 317 14.90 -13.00 11.33
N ILE A 318 14.81 -12.17 10.28
CA ILE A 318 15.82 -12.15 9.20
C ILE A 318 16.23 -10.70 8.85
N ILE A 319 17.54 -10.48 8.73
CA ILE A 319 18.14 -9.25 8.17
C ILE A 319 19.03 -9.60 6.96
N LEU A 320 18.86 -8.81 5.90
CA LEU A 320 19.62 -8.85 4.65
C LEU A 320 20.27 -7.49 4.40
N SER A 321 21.58 -7.47 4.20
CA SER A 321 22.33 -6.24 3.90
C SER A 321 23.47 -6.47 2.90
N VAL A 322 24.00 -5.37 2.36
CA VAL A 322 25.15 -5.28 1.45
C VAL A 322 25.14 -6.35 0.35
N GLN A 323 24.26 -6.17 -0.65
CA GLN A 323 24.14 -7.02 -1.85
C GLN A 323 23.84 -8.51 -1.57
N SER A 324 23.22 -8.83 -0.44
CA SER A 324 22.89 -10.22 -0.08
C SER A 324 21.56 -10.66 -0.69
N SER A 325 21.28 -11.97 -0.69
CA SER A 325 20.03 -12.50 -1.20
C SER A 325 19.42 -13.60 -0.32
N ALA A 326 18.09 -13.63 -0.25
CA ALA A 326 17.34 -14.73 0.36
C ALA A 326 16.26 -15.26 -0.59
N THR A 327 16.09 -16.58 -0.61
CA THR A 327 14.92 -17.25 -1.20
C THR A 327 14.22 -18.07 -0.12
N ILE A 328 12.93 -17.82 0.11
CA ILE A 328 12.14 -18.46 1.17
C ILE A 328 10.92 -19.14 0.54
N ASN A 329 10.79 -20.46 0.69
CA ASN A 329 9.75 -21.24 0.02
C ASN A 329 8.96 -22.08 1.04
N ASN A 330 7.63 -22.10 0.95
CA ASN A 330 6.79 -22.98 1.76
C ASN A 330 7.05 -22.85 3.29
N CYS A 331 7.26 -21.64 3.76
CA CYS A 331 7.57 -21.35 5.16
C CYS A 331 6.39 -20.68 5.88
N GLN A 332 6.38 -20.81 7.21
CA GLN A 332 5.39 -20.15 8.07
C GLN A 332 6.08 -19.23 9.07
N PHE A 333 5.63 -17.97 9.15
CA PHE A 333 6.06 -16.98 10.12
C PHE A 333 4.87 -16.60 11.00
N LEU A 334 4.81 -17.17 12.21
CA LEU A 334 3.67 -17.10 13.11
C LEU A 334 4.01 -16.33 14.38
N ARG A 335 3.26 -15.25 14.68
CA ARG A 335 3.39 -14.51 15.95
C ARG A 335 4.81 -14.00 16.25
N ASN A 336 5.54 -13.60 15.22
CA ASN A 336 6.83 -12.96 15.43
C ASN A 336 6.64 -11.48 15.69
N SER A 337 7.51 -10.89 16.50
CA SER A 337 7.39 -9.51 16.94
C SER A 337 8.71 -8.75 16.93
N ALA A 338 8.66 -7.44 16.67
CA ALA A 338 9.81 -6.59 16.86
C ALA A 338 9.43 -5.15 17.21
N PHE A 339 10.42 -4.32 17.57
CA PHE A 339 10.19 -2.88 17.65
C PHE A 339 9.99 -2.29 16.25
N GLU A 340 10.99 -2.44 15.37
CA GLU A 340 10.93 -1.84 14.03
C GLU A 340 10.15 -2.71 13.03
N THR A 341 10.54 -3.97 12.86
CA THR A 341 10.05 -4.83 11.78
C THR A 341 9.76 -6.26 12.25
N GLY A 342 8.50 -6.69 12.23
CA GLY A 342 8.08 -7.92 12.92
C GLY A 342 8.73 -9.21 12.43
N VAL A 343 9.21 -9.27 11.18
CA VAL A 343 9.81 -10.49 10.62
C VAL A 343 11.10 -10.22 9.83
N ILE A 344 11.05 -9.44 8.75
CA ILE A 344 12.12 -9.38 7.74
C ILE A 344 12.53 -7.95 7.39
N GLN A 345 13.83 -7.66 7.46
CA GLN A 345 14.37 -6.38 7.01
C GLN A 345 15.42 -6.57 5.90
N VAL A 346 15.29 -5.78 4.83
CA VAL A 346 16.13 -5.85 3.62
C VAL A 346 16.67 -4.46 3.26
N GLY A 347 17.98 -4.36 3.04
CA GLY A 347 18.67 -3.11 2.72
C GLY A 347 19.85 -3.27 1.77
N ASP A 348 20.40 -2.14 1.33
CA ASP A 348 21.70 -2.03 0.65
C ASP A 348 21.85 -2.91 -0.60
N ARG A 349 20.95 -2.74 -1.58
CA ARG A 349 20.93 -3.44 -2.88
C ARG A 349 20.81 -4.96 -2.73
N SER A 350 20.14 -5.41 -1.68
CA SER A 350 19.89 -6.84 -1.44
C SER A 350 18.64 -7.32 -2.17
N LYS A 351 18.44 -8.63 -2.24
CA LYS A 351 17.30 -9.25 -2.91
C LYS A 351 16.56 -10.22 -1.99
N ILE A 352 15.24 -10.20 -2.02
CA ILE A 352 14.43 -11.20 -1.34
C ILE A 352 13.37 -11.81 -2.26
N ILE A 353 13.25 -13.14 -2.26
CA ILE A 353 12.17 -13.87 -2.92
C ILE A 353 11.43 -14.67 -1.86
N ILE A 354 10.11 -14.57 -1.81
CA ILE A 354 9.26 -15.36 -0.91
C ILE A 354 8.14 -16.02 -1.73
N ASN A 355 8.04 -17.33 -1.66
CA ASN A 355 7.06 -18.10 -2.42
C ASN A 355 6.25 -19.02 -1.51
N SER A 356 4.93 -19.06 -1.71
CA SER A 356 4.02 -20.01 -1.04
C SER A 356 4.14 -19.98 0.49
N CYS A 357 4.24 -18.80 1.09
CA CYS A 357 4.46 -18.63 2.53
C CYS A 357 3.24 -18.06 3.26
N LEU A 358 3.13 -18.37 4.55
CA LEU A 358 2.14 -17.79 5.46
C LEU A 358 2.83 -16.90 6.49
N LEU A 359 2.49 -15.61 6.52
CA LEU A 359 2.93 -14.65 7.53
C LEU A 359 1.71 -14.20 8.33
N GLN A 360 1.52 -14.82 9.50
CA GLN A 360 0.32 -14.67 10.31
C GLN A 360 0.61 -14.15 11.72
N ASP A 361 -0.24 -13.25 12.20
CA ASP A 361 -0.23 -12.72 13.57
C ASP A 361 1.10 -12.06 13.96
N ASN A 362 1.90 -11.61 12.99
CA ASN A 362 3.15 -10.92 13.29
C ASN A 362 2.87 -9.47 13.68
N ALA A 363 3.68 -8.91 14.56
CA ALA A 363 3.42 -7.58 15.13
C ALA A 363 4.69 -6.73 15.24
N ALA A 364 4.56 -5.42 15.08
CA ALA A 364 5.63 -4.50 15.46
C ALA A 364 5.10 -3.15 15.93
N VAL A 365 5.99 -2.27 16.38
CA VAL A 365 5.63 -0.87 16.60
C VAL A 365 5.46 -0.17 15.26
N VAL A 366 6.39 -0.38 14.32
CA VAL A 366 6.39 0.32 13.01
C VAL A 366 5.88 -0.54 11.87
N ASN A 367 6.53 -1.68 11.56
CA ASN A 367 6.18 -2.52 10.41
C ASN A 367 5.89 -3.96 10.85
N GLY A 368 4.63 -4.42 10.76
CA GLY A 368 4.21 -5.70 11.32
C GLY A 368 4.90 -6.93 10.73
N VAL A 369 5.39 -6.85 9.49
CA VAL A 369 6.04 -7.98 8.80
C VAL A 369 7.39 -7.60 8.21
N PHE A 370 7.44 -6.66 7.26
CA PHE A 370 8.67 -6.38 6.51
C PHE A 370 9.02 -4.90 6.34
N LYS A 371 10.31 -4.65 6.12
CA LYS A 371 10.84 -3.38 5.63
C LYS A 371 11.86 -3.64 4.53
N ILE A 372 11.68 -3.02 3.37
CA ILE A 372 12.55 -3.19 2.20
C ILE A 372 13.01 -1.81 1.74
N SER A 373 14.33 -1.59 1.71
CA SER A 373 14.89 -0.28 1.40
C SER A 373 16.25 -0.33 0.70
N GLY A 374 16.82 0.84 0.39
CA GLY A 374 18.22 0.99 -0.03
C GLY A 374 18.49 0.34 -1.39
N GLN A 375 17.65 0.61 -2.39
CA GLN A 375 17.80 0.10 -3.76
C GLN A 375 17.72 -1.43 -3.86
N SER A 376 17.04 -2.09 -2.91
CA SER A 376 16.85 -3.54 -2.88
C SER A 376 15.78 -4.00 -3.89
N GLN A 377 15.66 -5.32 -4.07
CA GLN A 377 14.66 -5.97 -4.93
C GLN A 377 13.82 -6.95 -4.11
N PHE A 378 12.52 -7.08 -4.43
CA PHE A 378 11.69 -8.16 -3.90
C PHE A 378 10.78 -8.82 -4.94
N SER A 379 10.43 -10.09 -4.70
CA SER A 379 9.34 -10.77 -5.42
C SER A 379 8.62 -11.73 -4.47
N PHE A 380 7.36 -11.45 -4.19
CA PHE A 380 6.53 -12.26 -3.30
C PHE A 380 5.40 -12.92 -4.10
N SER A 381 5.42 -14.25 -4.19
CA SER A 381 4.43 -15.03 -4.94
C SER A 381 3.65 -16.00 -4.06
N ASP A 382 2.33 -16.04 -4.22
CA ASP A 382 1.43 -16.93 -3.48
C ASP A 382 1.61 -16.81 -1.94
N VAL A 383 1.78 -15.58 -1.46
CA VAL A 383 2.04 -15.27 -0.04
C VAL A 383 0.77 -14.78 0.65
N ILE A 384 0.50 -15.31 1.84
CA ILE A 384 -0.63 -14.89 2.67
C ILE A 384 -0.10 -14.06 3.85
N PHE A 385 -0.48 -12.79 3.90
CA PHE A 385 -0.29 -11.87 5.03
C PHE A 385 -1.60 -11.74 5.79
N LYS A 386 -1.71 -12.42 6.94
CA LYS A 386 -2.95 -12.54 7.69
C LYS A 386 -2.83 -12.00 9.12
N GLN A 387 -3.76 -11.15 9.54
CA GLN A 387 -3.88 -10.72 10.94
C GLN A 387 -2.60 -10.08 11.52
N ASN A 388 -1.73 -9.53 10.66
CA ASN A 388 -0.53 -8.84 11.13
C ASN A 388 -0.88 -7.45 11.65
N LYS A 389 -0.08 -6.94 12.58
CA LYS A 389 -0.39 -5.72 13.34
C LYS A 389 0.78 -4.76 13.41
N ALA A 390 0.49 -3.46 13.36
CA ALA A 390 1.45 -2.43 13.71
C ALA A 390 0.81 -1.43 14.69
N GLN A 391 1.57 -1.00 15.70
CA GLN A 391 1.08 -0.01 16.66
C GLN A 391 1.00 1.41 16.11
N VAL A 392 1.80 1.75 15.09
CA VAL A 392 1.89 3.15 14.62
C VAL A 392 1.68 3.28 13.12
N LYS A 393 2.22 2.35 12.31
CA LYS A 393 2.22 2.50 10.85
C LYS A 393 1.70 1.28 10.09
N ASN A 394 2.60 0.42 9.65
CA ASN A 394 2.34 -0.48 8.52
C ASN A 394 2.11 -1.88 9.03
N SER A 395 0.86 -2.33 9.05
CA SER A 395 0.51 -3.66 9.58
C SER A 395 1.17 -4.81 8.83
N VAL A 396 1.56 -4.60 7.57
CA VAL A 396 2.35 -5.55 6.78
C VAL A 396 3.75 -5.02 6.55
N GLY A 397 3.94 -3.92 5.82
CA GLY A 397 5.31 -3.45 5.62
C GLY A 397 5.52 -2.15 4.88
N GLN A 398 6.79 -1.75 4.84
CA GLN A 398 7.25 -0.54 4.15
C GLN A 398 8.21 -0.91 3.02
N ILE A 399 8.03 -0.22 1.89
CA ILE A 399 8.92 -0.27 0.72
C ILE A 399 9.41 1.15 0.48
N SER A 400 10.73 1.35 0.42
CA SER A 400 11.28 2.67 0.14
C SER A 400 12.59 2.70 -0.63
N GLN A 401 12.86 3.79 -1.34
CA GLN A 401 14.11 4.02 -2.08
C GLN A 401 14.44 2.88 -3.05
N MET A 402 13.42 2.41 -3.78
CA MET A 402 13.57 1.30 -4.72
C MET A 402 14.06 1.81 -6.07
N SER A 403 15.03 1.09 -6.65
CA SER A 403 15.55 1.34 -8.00
C SER A 403 15.53 0.10 -8.90
N THR A 404 14.89 -0.99 -8.44
CA THR A 404 14.77 -2.24 -9.19
C THR A 404 13.34 -2.76 -9.12
N ASP A 405 12.83 -3.22 -10.26
CA ASP A 405 11.45 -3.67 -10.38
C ASP A 405 11.16 -4.84 -9.45
N SER A 406 10.01 -4.77 -8.80
CA SER A 406 9.60 -5.68 -7.74
C SER A 406 8.10 -5.95 -7.79
N SER A 407 7.67 -7.11 -7.29
CA SER A 407 6.27 -7.52 -7.46
C SER A 407 5.70 -8.33 -6.30
N PHE A 408 4.40 -8.16 -6.10
CA PHE A 408 3.52 -9.08 -5.40
C PHE A 408 2.67 -9.81 -6.45
N ILE A 409 2.64 -11.13 -6.41
CA ILE A 409 1.94 -11.98 -7.36
C ILE A 409 1.05 -12.94 -6.58
N ASN A 410 -0.26 -12.93 -6.83
CA ASN A 410 -1.23 -13.77 -6.11
C ASN A 410 -1.15 -13.63 -4.58
N ALA A 411 -0.74 -12.47 -4.07
CA ALA A 411 -0.61 -12.25 -2.64
C ALA A 411 -1.96 -11.90 -2.00
N ILE A 412 -2.20 -12.40 -0.79
CA ILE A 412 -3.43 -12.16 -0.03
C ILE A 412 -3.09 -11.39 1.25
N PHE A 413 -3.68 -10.20 1.40
CA PHE A 413 -3.56 -9.34 2.57
C PHE A 413 -4.91 -9.29 3.27
N VAL A 414 -5.07 -10.07 4.33
CA VAL A 414 -6.37 -10.25 5.00
C VAL A 414 -6.33 -9.92 6.49
N GLN A 415 -7.27 -9.10 6.94
CA GLN A 415 -7.45 -8.75 8.36
C GLN A 415 -6.22 -8.14 9.04
N ASN A 416 -5.34 -7.47 8.28
CA ASN A 416 -4.18 -6.77 8.84
C ASN A 416 -4.63 -5.43 9.46
N GLN A 417 -4.06 -5.09 10.62
CA GLN A 417 -4.54 -3.99 11.47
C GLN A 417 -3.42 -3.00 11.78
N ALA A 418 -3.52 -1.79 11.24
CA ALA A 418 -2.68 -0.66 11.59
C ALA A 418 -3.36 0.15 12.69
N TRP A 419 -2.96 -0.07 13.95
CA TRP A 419 -3.72 0.37 15.11
C TRP A 419 -2.88 1.24 16.04
N LEU A 420 -3.23 2.51 16.17
CA LEU A 420 -2.69 3.39 17.21
C LEU A 420 -3.48 3.21 18.51
N ASP A 421 -2.93 2.43 19.44
CA ASP A 421 -3.50 2.17 20.78
C ASP A 421 -3.15 3.28 21.80
N LEU A 422 -2.65 4.42 21.33
CA LEU A 422 -2.20 5.52 22.18
C LEU A 422 -3.08 6.74 21.93
N GLU A 423 -3.49 7.37 23.02
CA GLU A 423 -4.03 8.75 23.10
C GLU A 423 -2.97 9.79 22.68
N SER A 424 -2.12 9.48 21.70
CA SER A 424 -1.08 10.37 21.22
C SER A 424 -1.58 11.11 19.99
N ASP A 425 -1.36 12.43 19.98
CA ASP A 425 -1.57 13.39 18.89
C ASP A 425 -0.66 13.10 17.66
N MET A 426 -0.27 11.85 17.44
CA MET A 426 0.64 11.45 16.37
C MET A 426 -0.14 11.40 15.06
N GLU A 427 0.12 12.37 14.17
CA GLU A 427 -0.40 12.47 12.79
C GLU A 427 0.11 11.35 11.84
N THR A 428 0.45 10.17 12.38
CA THR A 428 1.04 9.11 11.58
C THR A 428 -0.04 8.26 10.91
N LEU A 429 -0.01 8.17 9.58
CA LEU A 429 -0.97 7.39 8.82
C LEU A 429 -0.58 5.91 8.83
N GLY A 430 -1.51 5.05 9.23
CA GLY A 430 -1.40 3.61 9.18
C GLY A 430 -1.94 3.01 7.87
N THR A 431 -1.39 1.86 7.49
CA THR A 431 -1.77 1.10 6.28
C THR A 431 -1.35 -0.37 6.37
N ALA A 432 -1.76 -1.23 5.42
CA ALA A 432 -1.13 -2.53 5.25
C ALA A 432 0.27 -2.36 4.66
N ILE A 433 0.37 -1.72 3.49
CA ILE A 433 1.65 -1.44 2.82
C ILE A 433 1.80 0.05 2.56
N GLU A 434 2.96 0.58 2.92
CA GLU A 434 3.41 1.93 2.56
C GLU A 434 4.52 1.83 1.51
N VAL A 435 4.37 2.55 0.40
CA VAL A 435 5.41 2.75 -0.60
C VAL A 435 5.82 4.21 -0.58
N LEU A 436 7.10 4.46 -0.28
CA LEU A 436 7.66 5.79 -0.13
C LEU A 436 8.88 5.97 -1.03
N VAL A 437 8.90 7.00 -1.89
CA VAL A 437 10.07 7.34 -2.72
C VAL A 437 10.54 6.14 -3.53
N SER A 438 9.88 5.87 -4.65
CA SER A 438 10.22 4.74 -5.53
C SER A 438 10.16 5.15 -6.99
N ASP A 439 11.30 5.04 -7.67
CA ASP A 439 11.39 5.20 -9.13
C ASP A 439 11.22 3.85 -9.86
N ALA A 440 11.38 2.74 -9.13
CA ALA A 440 11.17 1.40 -9.66
C ALA A 440 9.69 1.09 -9.91
N LEU A 441 9.43 0.18 -10.86
CA LEU A 441 8.11 -0.41 -11.04
C LEU A 441 7.80 -1.34 -9.86
N ILE A 442 6.69 -1.07 -9.17
CA ILE A 442 6.13 -2.00 -8.17
C ILE A 442 4.78 -2.49 -8.67
N GLU A 443 4.70 -3.80 -8.92
CA GLU A 443 3.49 -4.46 -9.41
C GLU A 443 2.75 -5.22 -8.31
N PHE A 444 1.43 -5.04 -8.25
CA PHE A 444 0.49 -5.88 -7.51
C PHE A 444 -0.35 -6.64 -8.54
N LEU A 445 -0.03 -7.91 -8.75
CA LEU A 445 -0.63 -8.76 -9.79
C LEU A 445 -1.54 -9.79 -9.15
N ASN A 446 -2.83 -9.80 -9.51
CA ASN A 446 -3.83 -10.76 -9.03
C ASN A 446 -3.88 -10.89 -7.49
N CYS A 447 -3.66 -9.77 -6.79
CA CYS A 447 -3.63 -9.76 -5.33
C CYS A 447 -5.04 -9.61 -4.74
N THR A 448 -5.18 -9.84 -3.45
CA THR A 448 -6.41 -9.56 -2.69
C THR A 448 -6.09 -8.77 -1.43
N PHE A 449 -6.80 -7.67 -1.20
CA PHE A 449 -6.83 -6.91 0.05
C PHE A 449 -8.23 -6.98 0.64
N GLU A 450 -8.39 -7.70 1.76
CA GLU A 450 -9.70 -7.99 2.34
C GLU A 450 -9.71 -7.72 3.85
N ASP A 451 -10.75 -7.05 4.34
CA ASP A 451 -10.99 -6.80 5.77
C ASP A 451 -9.81 -6.15 6.54
N ASN A 452 -8.90 -5.48 5.84
CA ASN A 452 -7.81 -4.73 6.47
C ASN A 452 -8.37 -3.47 7.14
N GLN A 453 -7.71 -3.04 8.21
CA GLN A 453 -8.17 -1.93 9.06
C GLN A 453 -7.02 -0.97 9.37
N ALA A 454 -7.34 0.32 9.41
CA ALA A 454 -6.46 1.38 9.89
C ALA A 454 -7.23 2.33 10.82
N SER A 455 -6.64 2.66 11.97
CA SER A 455 -7.22 3.65 12.90
C SER A 455 -7.10 5.08 12.35
N TYR A 456 -5.95 5.36 11.72
CA TYR A 456 -5.62 6.61 11.02
C TYR A 456 -5.05 6.24 9.64
N GLY A 457 -5.45 6.90 8.56
CA GLY A 457 -4.92 6.66 7.21
C GLY A 457 -5.79 5.75 6.32
N THR A 458 -5.15 4.86 5.57
CA THR A 458 -5.77 4.03 4.53
C THR A 458 -5.51 2.54 4.80
N PRO A 459 -6.51 1.65 4.81
CA PRO A 459 -6.30 0.27 5.23
C PRO A 459 -5.42 -0.62 4.34
N SER A 460 -5.22 -0.30 3.05
CA SER A 460 -4.50 -1.21 2.13
C SER A 460 -3.18 -0.65 1.61
N LEU A 461 -3.20 0.44 0.84
CA LEU A 461 -2.02 0.97 0.16
C LEU A 461 -1.89 2.48 0.38
N LEU A 462 -0.78 2.90 0.99
CA LEU A 462 -0.36 4.31 1.04
C LEU A 462 0.79 4.51 0.07
N LEU A 463 0.58 5.35 -0.94
CA LEU A 463 1.56 5.63 -2.00
C LEU A 463 2.00 7.09 -1.90
N ASN A 464 3.28 7.32 -1.63
CA ASN A 464 3.85 8.65 -1.48
C ASN A 464 5.18 8.78 -2.26
N GLU A 465 5.25 9.73 -3.19
CA GLU A 465 6.40 9.91 -4.09
C GLU A 465 6.78 8.61 -4.83
N ALA A 466 5.76 7.87 -5.31
CA ALA A 466 5.94 6.58 -5.96
C ALA A 466 5.62 6.67 -7.47
N GLN A 467 6.63 6.73 -8.33
CA GLN A 467 6.46 7.12 -9.73
C GLN A 467 5.98 6.01 -10.67
N ASN A 468 5.94 4.75 -10.23
CA ASN A 468 5.53 3.65 -11.10
C ASN A 468 4.86 2.51 -10.33
N ILE A 469 3.61 2.73 -9.91
CA ILE A 469 2.80 1.72 -9.23
C ILE A 469 1.77 1.14 -10.19
N LYS A 470 1.73 -0.18 -10.29
CA LYS A 470 0.79 -0.90 -11.16
C LYS A 470 0.01 -1.94 -10.36
N VAL A 471 -1.31 -1.87 -10.45
CA VAL A 471 -2.26 -2.75 -9.78
C VAL A 471 -3.13 -3.42 -10.83
N VAL A 472 -3.02 -4.73 -10.99
CA VAL A 472 -3.66 -5.48 -12.08
C VAL A 472 -4.40 -6.68 -11.51
N GLY A 473 -5.63 -6.93 -11.96
CA GLY A 473 -6.38 -8.13 -11.56
C GLY A 473 -6.66 -8.21 -10.04
N THR A 474 -6.54 -7.09 -9.32
CA THR A 474 -6.53 -7.09 -7.85
C THR A 474 -7.92 -6.82 -7.28
N LEU A 475 -8.29 -7.59 -6.25
CA LEU A 475 -9.53 -7.42 -5.51
C LEU A 475 -9.28 -6.64 -4.21
N PHE A 476 -10.00 -5.55 -4.03
CA PHE A 476 -10.07 -4.77 -2.79
C PHE A 476 -11.48 -4.88 -2.23
N ARG A 477 -11.62 -5.37 -0.99
CA ARG A 477 -12.95 -5.64 -0.41
C ARG A 477 -13.04 -5.38 1.10
N ASN A 478 -14.19 -4.83 1.52
CA ASN A 478 -14.65 -4.78 2.91
C ASN A 478 -13.64 -4.16 3.91
N THR A 479 -12.87 -3.16 3.50
CA THR A 479 -11.98 -2.48 4.43
C THR A 479 -12.73 -1.42 5.22
N TYR A 480 -12.36 -1.30 6.50
CA TYR A 480 -12.95 -0.36 7.42
C TYR A 480 -11.87 0.55 8.00
N ALA A 481 -11.81 1.80 7.52
CA ALA A 481 -11.09 2.85 8.24
C ALA A 481 -11.99 3.36 9.38
N HIS A 482 -11.51 3.34 10.63
CA HIS A 482 -12.34 3.66 11.79
C HIS A 482 -12.92 5.09 11.69
N THR A 483 -14.22 5.24 11.48
CA THR A 483 -14.86 6.51 11.07
C THR A 483 -14.94 7.61 12.14
N LYS A 484 -14.10 7.57 13.18
CA LYS A 484 -14.02 8.59 14.23
C LYS A 484 -12.97 9.68 13.94
N SER A 485 -12.12 9.51 12.92
CA SER A 485 -11.06 10.46 12.56
C SER A 485 -11.25 11.04 11.16
N SER A 486 -11.02 12.36 11.00
CA SER A 486 -11.01 13.06 9.71
C SER A 486 -9.82 12.66 8.81
N LEU A 487 -8.82 11.99 9.38
CA LEU A 487 -7.58 11.53 8.71
C LEU A 487 -7.76 10.22 7.93
N ASN A 488 -8.94 9.61 7.98
CA ASN A 488 -9.22 8.34 7.33
C ASN A 488 -9.68 8.53 5.90
N ASN A 489 -8.73 8.71 4.99
CA ASN A 489 -8.99 8.96 3.57
C ASN A 489 -8.53 7.77 2.72
N GLY A 490 -9.28 7.47 1.66
CA GLY A 490 -9.00 6.34 0.78
C GLY A 490 -9.37 5.03 1.46
N GLY A 491 -10.56 4.48 1.18
CA GLY A 491 -10.99 3.23 1.83
C GLY A 491 -10.07 2.04 1.52
N PHE A 492 -9.32 2.10 0.42
CA PHE A 492 -8.30 1.12 0.08
C PHE A 492 -6.95 1.76 -0.22
N ILE A 493 -6.94 2.80 -1.07
CA ILE A 493 -5.71 3.39 -1.57
C ILE A 493 -5.71 4.90 -1.29
N SER A 494 -4.61 5.39 -0.73
CA SER A 494 -4.29 6.82 -0.66
C SER A 494 -3.06 7.11 -1.51
N VAL A 495 -3.20 8.08 -2.42
CA VAL A 495 -2.17 8.46 -3.41
C VAL A 495 -1.79 9.91 -3.16
N VAL A 496 -0.56 10.16 -2.72
CA VAL A 496 -0.12 11.52 -2.38
C VAL A 496 1.19 11.88 -3.08
N SER A 497 1.42 13.19 -3.22
CA SER A 497 2.65 13.76 -3.78
C SER A 497 2.87 13.31 -5.24
N ASN A 498 4.10 13.41 -5.76
CA ASN A 498 4.44 13.09 -7.15
C ASN A 498 4.39 11.57 -7.43
N THR A 499 3.18 11.01 -7.50
CA THR A 499 2.90 9.57 -7.61
C THR A 499 2.13 9.25 -8.89
N VAL A 500 2.51 8.16 -9.57
CA VAL A 500 1.80 7.64 -10.74
C VAL A 500 1.23 6.26 -10.42
N LEU A 501 -0.09 6.16 -10.43
CA LEU A 501 -0.83 4.93 -10.18
C LEU A 501 -1.54 4.45 -11.45
N ARG A 502 -1.32 3.19 -11.82
CA ARG A 502 -2.03 2.50 -12.90
C ARG A 502 -2.83 1.34 -12.33
N VAL A 503 -4.15 1.38 -12.48
CA VAL A 503 -5.07 0.33 -12.04
C VAL A 503 -5.77 -0.27 -13.24
N MET A 504 -5.68 -1.59 -13.40
CA MET A 504 -6.19 -2.31 -14.55
C MET A 504 -6.96 -3.55 -14.07
N THR A 505 -8.07 -3.89 -14.73
CA THR A 505 -8.80 -5.15 -14.53
C THR A 505 -9.10 -5.49 -13.06
N SER A 506 -9.28 -4.46 -12.21
CA SER A 506 -9.36 -4.60 -10.76
C SER A 506 -10.75 -4.28 -10.21
N LYS A 507 -10.99 -4.54 -8.93
CA LYS A 507 -12.31 -4.37 -8.31
C LYS A 507 -12.22 -3.81 -6.89
N PHE A 508 -12.97 -2.75 -6.60
CA PHE A 508 -13.07 -2.09 -5.29
C PHE A 508 -14.48 -2.19 -4.74
N LEU A 509 -14.67 -2.93 -3.64
CA LEU A 509 -15.97 -3.30 -3.08
C LEU A 509 -16.12 -2.89 -1.62
N ASN A 510 -17.17 -2.12 -1.32
CA ASN A 510 -17.54 -1.76 0.04
C ASN A 510 -16.41 -1.05 0.81
N GLY A 511 -15.60 -0.25 0.13
CA GLY A 511 -14.62 0.60 0.80
C GLY A 511 -15.31 1.73 1.55
N ARG A 512 -14.82 2.05 2.75
CA ARG A 512 -15.37 3.14 3.57
C ARG A 512 -14.28 4.06 4.10
N ALA A 513 -14.45 5.36 3.84
CA ALA A 513 -13.53 6.41 4.28
C ALA A 513 -14.26 7.74 4.57
N ASN A 514 -13.55 8.73 5.09
CA ASN A 514 -14.00 10.09 5.21
C ASN A 514 -14.10 10.77 3.83
N GLN A 515 -13.05 10.64 3.01
CA GLN A 515 -13.01 11.08 1.61
C GLN A 515 -12.45 9.95 0.74
N GLY A 516 -13.00 9.78 -0.46
CA GLY A 516 -12.53 8.73 -1.38
C GLY A 516 -12.84 7.34 -0.84
N GLY A 517 -14.11 6.91 -0.93
CA GLY A 517 -14.53 5.63 -0.34
C GLY A 517 -13.74 4.43 -0.85
N ALA A 518 -13.14 4.50 -2.05
CA ALA A 518 -12.11 3.57 -2.50
C ALA A 518 -10.73 4.22 -2.59
N ILE A 519 -10.61 5.29 -3.38
CA ILE A 519 -9.33 5.96 -3.68
C ILE A 519 -9.41 7.41 -3.23
N PHE A 520 -8.42 7.84 -2.46
CA PHE A 520 -8.16 9.24 -2.18
C PHE A 520 -6.86 9.66 -2.84
N SER A 521 -6.83 10.87 -3.40
CA SER A 521 -5.60 11.44 -3.92
C SER A 521 -5.41 12.93 -3.67
N GLN A 522 -4.17 13.33 -3.39
CA GLN A 522 -3.80 14.72 -3.11
C GLN A 522 -2.40 15.08 -3.61
N GLY A 523 -2.29 16.22 -4.30
CA GLY A 523 -1.04 16.71 -4.87
C GLY A 523 -0.86 16.27 -6.33
N PRO A 524 0.28 16.58 -6.97
CA PRO A 524 0.48 16.39 -8.41
C PRO A 524 0.63 14.91 -8.77
N VAL A 525 -0.49 14.18 -8.71
CA VAL A 525 -0.58 12.75 -9.01
C VAL A 525 -1.10 12.52 -10.43
N GLU A 526 -0.74 11.37 -10.98
CA GLU A 526 -1.37 10.83 -12.19
C GLU A 526 -2.01 9.48 -11.89
N ILE A 527 -3.31 9.36 -12.15
CA ILE A 527 -4.07 8.14 -11.92
C ILE A 527 -4.70 7.67 -13.23
N TYR A 528 -4.34 6.46 -13.65
CA TYR A 528 -4.87 5.77 -14.82
C TYR A 528 -5.67 4.56 -14.36
N ILE A 529 -6.94 4.47 -14.77
CA ILE A 529 -7.85 3.38 -14.37
C ILE A 529 -8.50 2.80 -15.62
N GLN A 530 -8.36 1.48 -15.80
CA GLN A 530 -8.83 0.77 -16.99
C GLN A 530 -9.57 -0.51 -16.59
N GLU A 531 -10.69 -0.82 -17.25
CA GLU A 531 -11.43 -2.09 -17.08
C GLU A 531 -11.70 -2.46 -15.61
N THR A 532 -12.01 -1.46 -14.78
CA THR A 532 -12.07 -1.58 -13.32
C THR A 532 -13.46 -1.25 -12.78
N GLN A 533 -13.87 -1.95 -11.72
CA GLN A 533 -15.18 -1.76 -11.07
C GLN A 533 -15.04 -1.14 -9.68
N PHE A 534 -15.82 -0.09 -9.40
CA PHE A 534 -16.03 0.48 -8.07
C PHE A 534 -17.48 0.28 -7.66
N ILE A 535 -17.73 -0.59 -6.68
CA ILE A 535 -19.09 -0.95 -6.28
C ILE A 535 -19.28 -0.69 -4.79
N GLU A 536 -20.35 0.03 -4.45
CA GLU A 536 -20.81 0.22 -3.06
C GLU A 536 -19.77 0.87 -2.12
N ASN A 537 -18.83 1.65 -2.68
CA ASN A 537 -17.88 2.42 -1.89
C ASN A 537 -18.54 3.67 -1.32
N THR A 538 -18.25 3.98 -0.06
CA THR A 538 -18.93 5.03 0.70
C THR A 538 -17.93 6.00 1.33
N ALA A 539 -18.09 7.29 1.05
CA ALA A 539 -17.39 8.38 1.71
C ALA A 539 -18.34 9.14 2.65
N ILE A 540 -17.86 9.49 3.85
CA ILE A 540 -18.64 10.32 4.80
C ILE A 540 -18.84 11.72 4.22
N GLN A 541 -17.83 12.29 3.58
CA GLN A 541 -17.87 13.64 3.02
C GLN A 541 -18.04 13.62 1.51
N SER A 542 -16.99 13.28 0.75
CA SER A 542 -16.99 13.46 -0.71
C SER A 542 -16.21 12.37 -1.42
N GLY A 543 -16.58 12.11 -2.69
CA GLY A 543 -15.90 11.12 -3.52
C GLY A 543 -16.22 9.70 -3.07
N GLY A 544 -17.46 9.24 -3.28
CA GLY A 544 -17.90 7.93 -2.79
C GLY A 544 -17.04 6.78 -3.30
N ALA A 545 -16.61 6.83 -4.57
CA ALA A 545 -15.52 5.98 -5.05
C ALA A 545 -14.17 6.70 -5.00
N ILE A 546 -14.06 7.85 -5.66
CA ILE A 546 -12.79 8.54 -5.88
C ILE A 546 -12.89 9.99 -5.40
N TYR A 547 -11.93 10.41 -4.58
CA TYR A 547 -11.70 11.80 -4.25
C TYR A 547 -10.33 12.22 -4.77
N ALA A 548 -10.26 13.30 -5.54
CA ALA A 548 -9.02 13.80 -6.13
C ALA A 548 -8.85 15.32 -5.94
N ASP A 549 -7.71 15.73 -5.39
CA ASP A 549 -7.39 17.13 -5.08
C ASP A 549 -5.99 17.49 -5.61
N SER A 550 -5.89 18.62 -6.34
CA SER A 550 -4.62 19.13 -6.86
C SER A 550 -3.81 18.17 -7.76
N PHE A 551 -4.49 17.30 -8.50
CA PHE A 551 -3.88 16.28 -9.37
C PHE A 551 -3.45 16.79 -10.75
N SER A 552 -2.54 16.08 -11.40
CA SER A 552 -2.09 16.35 -12.78
C SER A 552 -2.98 15.65 -13.81
N LEU A 553 -3.34 14.38 -13.56
CA LEU A 553 -4.22 13.61 -14.44
C LEU A 553 -5.09 12.61 -13.67
N LEU A 554 -6.38 12.59 -13.96
CA LEU A 554 -7.30 11.51 -13.59
C LEU A 554 -7.95 10.95 -14.85
N LYS A 555 -7.54 9.76 -15.27
CA LYS A 555 -8.03 9.10 -16.48
C LYS A 555 -8.73 7.78 -16.16
N LEU A 556 -10.01 7.69 -16.49
CA LEU A 556 -10.81 6.46 -16.45
C LEU A 556 -11.18 6.09 -17.88
N ASN A 557 -10.78 4.91 -18.34
CA ASN A 557 -11.12 4.48 -19.70
C ASN A 557 -11.41 2.98 -19.80
N GLN A 558 -11.83 2.53 -20.98
CA GLN A 558 -12.01 1.11 -21.30
C GLN A 558 -12.98 0.42 -20.30
N SER A 559 -14.25 0.82 -20.32
CA SER A 559 -15.32 0.14 -19.58
C SER A 559 -15.15 0.17 -18.05
N VAL A 560 -14.74 1.31 -17.49
CA VAL A 560 -14.75 1.51 -16.03
C VAL A 560 -16.18 1.71 -15.54
N GLU A 561 -16.54 1.00 -14.48
CA GLU A 561 -17.88 1.03 -13.90
C GLU A 561 -17.87 1.55 -12.46
N LEU A 562 -18.72 2.54 -12.17
CA LEU A 562 -18.96 3.04 -10.82
C LEU A 562 -20.43 2.80 -10.47
N ARG A 563 -20.71 1.82 -9.60
CA ARG A 563 -22.06 1.39 -9.27
C ARG A 563 -22.36 1.56 -7.78
N ASN A 564 -23.47 2.22 -7.45
CA ASN A 564 -23.98 2.38 -6.07
C ASN A 564 -22.98 2.98 -5.06
N ASN A 565 -21.97 3.73 -5.53
CA ASN A 565 -21.08 4.46 -4.65
C ASN A 565 -21.83 5.66 -4.03
N GLN A 566 -21.41 6.11 -2.84
CA GLN A 566 -22.12 7.15 -2.09
C GLN A 566 -21.18 8.13 -1.39
N ALA A 567 -21.51 9.41 -1.43
CA ALA A 567 -20.89 10.44 -0.63
C ALA A 567 -21.94 11.14 0.26
N GLY A 568 -21.55 11.55 1.47
CA GLY A 568 -22.46 12.33 2.33
C GLY A 568 -22.76 13.74 1.81
N ASN A 569 -21.84 14.34 1.05
CA ASN A 569 -21.96 15.68 0.48
C ASN A 569 -21.99 15.69 -1.05
N LEU A 570 -20.87 15.39 -1.72
CA LEU A 570 -20.69 15.62 -3.15
C LEU A 570 -19.89 14.52 -3.84
N GLY A 571 -20.25 14.20 -5.08
CA GLY A 571 -19.54 13.24 -5.91
C GLY A 571 -19.63 11.81 -5.39
N ASP A 572 -20.80 11.19 -5.54
CA ASP A 572 -21.04 9.77 -5.22
C ASP A 572 -20.07 8.85 -5.96
N GLY A 573 -19.82 9.12 -7.24
CA GLY A 573 -18.77 8.46 -8.00
C GLY A 573 -17.43 9.15 -7.74
N VAL A 574 -17.29 10.36 -8.28
CA VAL A 574 -16.03 11.09 -8.29
C VAL A 574 -16.22 12.52 -7.79
N TYR A 575 -15.34 12.94 -6.90
CA TYR A 575 -15.18 14.32 -6.48
C TYR A 575 -13.78 14.79 -6.85
N ALA A 576 -13.67 15.86 -7.64
CA ALA A 576 -12.39 16.37 -8.12
C ALA A 576 -12.28 17.88 -7.96
N LYS A 577 -11.17 18.39 -7.43
CA LYS A 577 -10.99 19.84 -7.29
C LYS A 577 -9.53 20.33 -7.35
N ASN A 578 -9.38 21.66 -7.43
CA ASN A 578 -8.12 22.41 -7.28
C ASN A 578 -6.98 22.01 -8.24
N ALA A 579 -7.31 21.46 -9.40
CA ALA A 579 -6.34 20.96 -10.37
C ALA A 579 -6.23 21.94 -11.55
N LEU A 580 -5.69 23.14 -11.30
CA LEU A 580 -5.68 24.26 -12.26
C LEU A 580 -4.97 23.93 -13.59
N ASP A 581 -3.97 23.05 -13.55
CA ASP A 581 -3.27 22.51 -14.73
C ASP A 581 -3.66 21.05 -15.03
N GLY A 582 -4.50 20.46 -14.19
CA GLY A 582 -4.85 19.06 -14.21
C GLY A 582 -6.01 18.72 -15.13
N LYS A 583 -5.97 17.51 -15.68
CA LYS A 583 -6.96 17.03 -16.66
C LYS A 583 -7.73 15.85 -16.12
N MET A 584 -9.04 15.85 -16.36
CA MET A 584 -9.89 14.68 -16.14
C MET A 584 -10.37 14.13 -17.49
N ILE A 585 -10.20 12.82 -17.70
CA ILE A 585 -10.56 12.16 -18.96
C ILE A 585 -11.35 10.89 -18.66
N PHE A 586 -12.63 10.87 -19.02
CA PHE A 586 -13.53 9.72 -18.94
C PHE A 586 -13.88 9.23 -20.35
N GLN A 587 -13.54 7.98 -20.67
CA GLN A 587 -13.83 7.37 -21.98
C GLN A 587 -14.47 6.00 -21.80
N SER A 588 -15.70 5.82 -22.26
CA SER A 588 -16.45 4.58 -22.02
C SER A 588 -16.63 4.26 -20.52
N VAL A 589 -17.03 5.27 -19.74
CA VAL A 589 -17.31 5.12 -18.31
C VAL A 589 -18.81 4.94 -18.08
N PHE A 590 -19.18 3.98 -17.23
CA PHE A 590 -20.56 3.76 -16.81
C PHE A 590 -20.74 4.10 -15.33
N MET A 591 -21.59 5.07 -15.02
CA MET A 591 -21.96 5.41 -13.65
C MET A 591 -23.44 5.15 -13.40
N SER A 592 -23.73 4.37 -12.37
CA SER A 592 -25.11 4.12 -11.96
C SER A 592 -25.28 4.02 -10.45
N SER A 593 -26.49 4.31 -9.98
CA SER A 593 -26.84 4.16 -8.57
C SER A 593 -28.32 3.94 -8.42
N GLY A 594 -28.69 3.00 -7.56
CA GLY A 594 -30.06 2.75 -7.12
C GLY A 594 -30.47 3.61 -5.92
N LEU A 595 -29.67 4.61 -5.53
CA LEU A 595 -29.89 5.36 -4.28
C LEU A 595 -29.86 6.89 -4.49
N THR A 596 -28.97 7.40 -5.33
CA THR A 596 -28.75 8.83 -5.61
C THR A 596 -28.22 9.01 -7.04
N CYS A 597 -28.05 10.26 -7.49
CA CYS A 597 -27.57 10.57 -8.83
C CYS A 597 -26.53 11.70 -8.86
N ASN A 598 -25.79 11.95 -7.78
CA ASN A 598 -24.77 13.00 -7.73
C ASN A 598 -23.40 12.41 -8.15
N TYR A 599 -23.29 11.94 -9.38
CA TYR A 599 -22.17 11.09 -9.80
C TYR A 599 -20.82 11.80 -9.81
N LEU A 600 -20.78 13.03 -10.31
CA LEU A 600 -19.53 13.75 -10.55
C LEU A 600 -19.64 15.19 -10.07
N TYR A 601 -18.72 15.58 -9.20
CA TYR A 601 -18.50 16.97 -8.84
C TYR A 601 -17.08 17.38 -9.22
N VAL A 602 -16.96 18.49 -9.95
CA VAL A 602 -15.69 19.05 -10.41
C VAL A 602 -15.64 20.53 -10.08
N ASP A 603 -14.52 21.00 -9.53
CA ASP A 603 -14.29 22.42 -9.23
C ASP A 603 -12.83 22.86 -9.51
N ARG A 604 -12.63 23.90 -10.33
CA ARG A 604 -11.31 24.49 -10.62
C ARG A 604 -10.32 23.51 -11.27
N LEU A 605 -10.63 23.09 -12.50
CA LEU A 605 -9.80 22.22 -13.34
C LEU A 605 -9.36 22.90 -14.65
N LEU A 606 -8.24 22.48 -15.23
CA LEU A 606 -7.87 22.87 -16.59
C LEU A 606 -8.86 22.31 -17.61
N SER A 607 -9.13 21.00 -17.55
CA SER A 607 -10.04 20.38 -18.51
C SER A 607 -10.76 19.14 -18.00
N VAL A 608 -11.97 18.95 -18.48
CA VAL A 608 -12.79 17.75 -18.32
C VAL A 608 -13.19 17.25 -19.71
N GLN A 609 -12.85 16.00 -20.01
CA GLN A 609 -13.23 15.29 -21.23
C GLN A 609 -14.08 14.08 -20.86
N ILE A 610 -15.28 13.99 -21.44
CA ILE A 610 -16.20 12.86 -21.24
C ILE A 610 -16.64 12.36 -22.62
N GLU A 611 -16.29 11.14 -22.96
CA GLU A 611 -16.56 10.56 -24.27
C GLU A 611 -17.19 9.18 -24.14
N SER A 612 -18.21 8.89 -24.96
CA SER A 612 -18.84 7.57 -25.04
C SER A 612 -19.29 7.03 -23.66
N SER A 613 -19.68 7.91 -22.74
CA SER A 613 -19.95 7.56 -21.33
C SER A 613 -21.44 7.63 -21.00
N SER A 614 -21.87 6.87 -19.99
CA SER A 614 -23.27 6.77 -19.59
C SER A 614 -23.46 6.97 -18.09
N PHE A 615 -24.41 7.85 -17.75
CA PHE A 615 -24.77 8.21 -16.38
C PHE A 615 -26.28 7.97 -16.20
N LYS A 616 -26.64 7.01 -15.34
CA LYS A 616 -28.03 6.58 -15.18
C LYS A 616 -28.39 6.22 -13.75
N THR A 617 -29.51 6.74 -13.25
CA THR A 617 -30.15 6.19 -12.04
C THR A 617 -31.49 5.51 -12.35
N ASN A 618 -31.89 4.61 -11.45
CA ASN A 618 -33.21 4.00 -11.44
C ASN A 618 -34.08 4.54 -10.28
N VAL A 619 -33.59 5.51 -9.52
CA VAL A 619 -34.33 6.11 -8.39
C VAL A 619 -35.30 7.13 -8.94
N GLY A 620 -36.60 7.03 -8.62
CA GLY A 620 -37.54 8.13 -8.88
C GLY A 620 -37.24 9.36 -8.01
N TYR A 621 -37.86 10.50 -8.32
CA TYR A 621 -37.72 11.81 -7.66
C TYR A 621 -37.82 11.82 -6.10
N GLN A 622 -38.22 10.73 -5.46
CA GLN A 622 -38.68 10.68 -4.06
C GLN A 622 -37.62 10.48 -2.96
N TYR A 623 -36.32 10.37 -3.27
CA TYR A 623 -35.32 10.04 -2.23
C TYR A 623 -34.32 11.17 -1.91
N LYS A 624 -34.16 11.42 -0.59
CA LYS A 624 -33.23 12.32 0.14
C LYS A 624 -33.45 13.84 -0.01
N GLU A 625 -33.54 14.54 1.13
CA GLU A 625 -33.69 16.00 1.23
C GLU A 625 -32.37 16.77 0.99
N ASN A 626 -31.24 16.06 0.89
CA ASN A 626 -29.89 16.65 0.87
C ASN A 626 -29.18 16.61 -0.51
N LEU A 627 -29.86 16.30 -1.62
CA LEU A 627 -29.25 16.29 -2.96
C LEU A 627 -28.96 17.73 -3.44
N LYS A 628 -27.72 18.21 -3.22
CA LYS A 628 -27.30 19.58 -3.51
C LYS A 628 -27.09 19.88 -5.00
N THR A 629 -26.99 18.87 -5.86
CA THR A 629 -26.66 18.98 -7.30
C THR A 629 -27.35 17.89 -8.13
N GLY A 630 -27.38 18.04 -9.46
CA GLY A 630 -27.82 17.00 -10.38
C GLY A 630 -26.74 15.94 -10.68
N GLY A 631 -26.94 15.22 -11.78
CA GLY A 631 -26.02 14.20 -12.33
C GLY A 631 -24.54 14.55 -12.20
N LEU A 632 -24.16 15.61 -12.91
CA LEU A 632 -22.82 16.16 -13.01
C LEU A 632 -22.89 17.65 -12.64
N HIS A 633 -21.97 18.09 -11.80
CA HIS A 633 -21.74 19.51 -11.53
C HIS A 633 -20.28 19.84 -11.83
N ILE A 634 -20.05 20.66 -12.86
CA ILE A 634 -18.74 21.14 -13.24
C ILE A 634 -18.68 22.65 -13.04
N LYS A 635 -17.80 23.07 -12.13
CA LYS A 635 -17.59 24.46 -11.74
C LYS A 635 -16.17 24.91 -12.05
N ASP A 636 -16.04 26.17 -12.46
CA ASP A 636 -14.76 26.87 -12.59
C ASP A 636 -13.69 26.12 -13.39
N THR A 637 -14.13 25.36 -14.38
CA THR A 637 -13.26 24.58 -15.28
C THR A 637 -12.97 25.39 -16.54
N PHE A 638 -11.75 25.33 -17.08
CA PHE A 638 -11.41 26.11 -18.27
C PHE A 638 -11.95 25.46 -19.56
N SER A 639 -11.78 24.15 -19.76
CA SER A 639 -12.26 23.47 -20.98
C SER A 639 -13.11 22.25 -20.66
N ILE A 640 -14.33 22.20 -21.16
CA ILE A 640 -15.23 21.04 -21.05
C ILE A 640 -15.52 20.51 -22.45
N ASP A 641 -15.28 19.22 -22.67
CA ASP A 641 -15.63 18.52 -23.92
C ASP A 641 -16.42 17.24 -23.58
N ILE A 642 -17.70 17.20 -23.94
CA ILE A 642 -18.59 16.05 -23.72
C ILE A 642 -19.08 15.54 -25.07
N ARG A 643 -18.78 14.29 -25.42
CA ARG A 643 -19.13 13.69 -26.71
C ARG A 643 -19.79 12.33 -26.54
N GLN A 644 -20.73 12.02 -27.43
CA GLN A 644 -21.27 10.66 -27.59
C GLN A 644 -21.78 10.05 -26.27
N SER A 645 -22.27 10.88 -25.36
CA SER A 645 -22.57 10.46 -23.98
C SER A 645 -24.07 10.50 -23.70
N THR A 646 -24.51 9.67 -22.75
CA THR A 646 -25.93 9.55 -22.38
C THR A 646 -26.14 9.86 -20.90
N PHE A 647 -27.11 10.72 -20.63
CA PHE A 647 -27.55 11.12 -19.29
C PHE A 647 -29.03 10.79 -19.15
N GLU A 648 -29.35 9.88 -18.23
CA GLU A 648 -30.69 9.31 -18.13
C GLU A 648 -31.23 9.29 -16.70
N ASN A 649 -32.47 9.75 -16.55
CA ASN A 649 -33.21 9.74 -15.29
C ASN A 649 -32.47 10.49 -14.18
N LEU A 650 -31.82 11.63 -14.41
CA LEU A 650 -31.03 12.31 -13.37
C LEU A 650 -31.86 13.37 -12.65
N TYR A 651 -31.64 13.57 -11.35
CA TYR A 651 -32.47 14.43 -10.51
C TYR A 651 -31.65 15.48 -9.73
N SER A 652 -32.14 16.73 -9.72
CA SER A 652 -31.58 17.82 -8.92
C SER A 652 -32.66 18.47 -8.06
N LYS A 653 -32.44 18.55 -6.74
CA LYS A 653 -33.26 19.37 -5.83
C LYS A 653 -32.69 20.77 -5.61
N SER A 654 -31.50 21.04 -6.16
CA SER A 654 -30.81 22.32 -6.06
C SER A 654 -31.63 23.44 -6.70
N GLN A 655 -31.59 24.63 -6.09
CA GLN A 655 -32.20 25.83 -6.68
C GLN A 655 -31.41 26.36 -7.88
N LEU A 656 -30.16 25.93 -8.07
CA LEU A 656 -29.25 26.45 -9.09
C LEU A 656 -28.77 25.39 -10.10
N GLY A 657 -29.12 24.12 -9.91
CA GLY A 657 -28.53 23.00 -10.64
C GLY A 657 -29.50 22.31 -11.61
N GLY A 658 -29.00 22.00 -12.80
CA GLY A 658 -29.68 21.19 -13.81
C GLY A 658 -29.82 19.73 -13.37
N GLY A 659 -30.82 19.03 -13.92
CA GLY A 659 -31.12 17.65 -13.52
C GLY A 659 -29.99 16.69 -13.88
N ALA A 660 -29.47 16.80 -15.11
CA ALA A 660 -28.37 15.98 -15.59
C ALA A 660 -27.01 16.68 -15.50
N LEU A 661 -26.89 17.91 -16.00
CA LEU A 661 -25.64 18.64 -16.08
C LEU A 661 -25.79 20.08 -15.58
N THR A 662 -24.90 20.49 -14.69
CA THR A 662 -24.76 21.88 -14.26
C THR A 662 -23.36 22.37 -14.63
N LEU A 663 -23.29 23.44 -15.41
CA LEU A 663 -22.06 24.17 -15.70
C LEU A 663 -22.10 25.55 -15.05
N GLU A 664 -21.10 25.86 -14.23
CA GLU A 664 -20.99 27.14 -13.52
C GLU A 664 -19.60 27.76 -13.69
N LYS A 665 -19.55 29.07 -13.93
CA LYS A 665 -18.31 29.85 -13.95
C LYS A 665 -18.40 31.08 -13.04
N SER A 666 -17.33 31.33 -12.30
CA SER A 666 -17.15 32.49 -11.43
C SER A 666 -16.34 33.62 -12.07
N ASP A 667 -15.83 33.43 -13.29
CA ASP A 667 -15.06 34.41 -14.07
C ASP A 667 -15.44 34.35 -15.57
N GLN A 668 -14.76 35.15 -16.40
CA GLN A 668 -15.04 35.28 -17.83
C GLN A 668 -14.20 34.35 -18.72
N SER A 669 -13.60 33.31 -18.14
CA SER A 669 -12.80 32.35 -18.87
C SER A 669 -13.53 31.04 -19.14
N GLY A 670 -13.07 30.32 -20.16
CA GLY A 670 -13.43 28.94 -20.39
C GLY A 670 -14.47 28.71 -21.47
N LYS A 671 -14.53 27.46 -21.90
CA LYS A 671 -15.36 26.98 -23.02
C LYS A 671 -15.94 25.59 -22.73
N ALA A 672 -17.14 25.35 -23.24
CA ALA A 672 -17.81 24.07 -23.14
C ALA A 672 -18.32 23.63 -24.52
N LEU A 673 -18.01 22.41 -24.92
CA LEU A 673 -18.52 21.77 -26.13
C LEU A 673 -19.23 20.49 -25.72
N ILE A 674 -20.51 20.39 -26.05
CA ILE A 674 -21.32 19.19 -25.81
C ILE A 674 -21.87 18.76 -27.15
N MET A 675 -21.51 17.56 -27.62
CA MET A 675 -21.93 17.09 -28.93
C MET A 675 -22.36 15.64 -28.98
N ASN A 676 -23.24 15.34 -29.94
CA ASN A 676 -23.70 13.97 -30.24
C ASN A 676 -24.18 13.23 -28.98
N SER A 677 -24.79 13.96 -28.03
CA SER A 677 -25.08 13.44 -26.68
C SER A 677 -26.58 13.50 -26.39
N THR A 678 -27.06 12.59 -25.57
CA THR A 678 -28.48 12.44 -25.22
C THR A 678 -28.73 12.75 -23.76
N PHE A 679 -29.71 13.60 -23.48
CA PHE A 679 -30.19 13.92 -22.14
C PHE A 679 -31.67 13.58 -22.07
N ARG A 680 -32.04 12.61 -21.25
CA ARG A 680 -33.43 12.15 -21.20
C ARG A 680 -33.95 11.90 -19.79
N ASN A 681 -35.26 12.11 -19.65
CA ASN A 681 -36.03 11.80 -18.43
C ASN A 681 -35.45 12.43 -17.15
N SER A 682 -34.66 13.51 -17.27
CA SER A 682 -34.01 14.15 -16.12
C SER A 682 -34.88 15.27 -15.58
N THR A 683 -34.85 15.48 -14.26
CA THR A 683 -35.71 16.46 -13.57
C THR A 683 -34.90 17.37 -12.64
N ALA A 684 -35.06 18.68 -12.79
CA ALA A 684 -34.58 19.67 -11.85
C ALA A 684 -35.75 20.32 -11.10
N ARG A 685 -35.53 20.78 -9.86
CA ARG A 685 -36.54 21.53 -9.12
C ARG A 685 -36.81 22.91 -9.74
N THR A 686 -35.75 23.60 -10.15
CA THR A 686 -35.84 25.01 -10.57
C THR A 686 -35.39 25.20 -12.01
N ASN A 687 -34.14 24.89 -12.35
CA ASN A 687 -33.54 25.32 -13.61
C ASN A 687 -33.02 24.13 -14.41
N GLY A 688 -33.39 24.02 -15.68
CA GLY A 688 -32.74 23.12 -16.65
C GLY A 688 -32.97 21.64 -16.35
N GLY A 689 -34.03 21.04 -16.89
CA GLY A 689 -34.32 19.63 -16.59
C GLY A 689 -33.20 18.69 -17.04
N ALA A 690 -32.58 19.01 -18.18
CA ALA A 690 -31.34 18.40 -18.62
C ALA A 690 -30.12 19.23 -18.21
N ILE A 691 -29.98 20.45 -18.74
CA ILE A 691 -28.75 21.24 -18.63
C ILE A 691 -29.06 22.61 -18.01
N SER A 692 -28.29 23.00 -16.99
CA SER A 692 -28.26 24.36 -16.47
C SER A 692 -26.90 24.99 -16.74
N LEU A 693 -26.88 26.13 -17.42
CA LEU A 693 -25.70 26.91 -17.77
C LEU A 693 -25.71 28.24 -17.01
N ASN A 694 -24.71 28.47 -16.17
CA ASN A 694 -24.60 29.67 -15.35
C ASN A 694 -23.25 30.35 -15.58
N ASN A 695 -23.28 31.51 -16.24
CA ASN A 695 -22.13 32.39 -16.51
C ASN A 695 -21.00 31.76 -17.34
N TYR A 696 -21.25 30.66 -18.04
CA TYR A 696 -20.22 30.02 -18.84
C TYR A 696 -19.96 30.83 -20.13
N PRO A 697 -18.74 31.37 -20.37
CA PRO A 697 -18.50 32.37 -21.41
C PRO A 697 -18.78 31.92 -22.83
N LEU A 698 -18.37 30.69 -23.18
CA LEU A 698 -18.58 30.15 -24.53
C LEU A 698 -19.06 28.70 -24.44
N THR A 699 -20.31 28.46 -24.83
CA THR A 699 -20.90 27.11 -24.83
C THR A 699 -21.45 26.77 -26.20
N GLU A 700 -21.08 25.60 -26.72
CA GLU A 700 -21.57 25.04 -27.97
C GLU A 700 -22.26 23.70 -27.72
N LEU A 701 -23.52 23.60 -28.13
CA LEU A 701 -24.33 22.38 -28.08
C LEU A 701 -24.61 21.93 -29.52
N ARG A 702 -24.05 20.81 -29.95
CA ARG A 702 -24.15 20.34 -31.34
C ARG A 702 -24.74 18.95 -31.43
N ASN A 703 -25.79 18.76 -32.23
CA ASN A 703 -26.42 17.46 -32.44
C ASN A 703 -26.81 16.76 -31.12
N ILE A 704 -27.37 17.51 -30.16
CA ILE A 704 -27.83 16.94 -28.89
C ILE A 704 -29.31 16.53 -29.00
N SER A 705 -29.70 15.50 -28.25
CA SER A 705 -31.10 15.08 -28.11
C SER A 705 -31.55 15.27 -26.67
N VAL A 706 -32.54 16.13 -26.46
CA VAL A 706 -33.06 16.53 -25.14
C VAL A 706 -34.51 16.07 -25.04
N VAL A 707 -34.76 14.98 -24.33
CA VAL A 707 -36.04 14.24 -24.39
C VAL A 707 -36.69 14.06 -23.01
N ASN A 708 -37.95 14.46 -22.87
CA ASN A 708 -38.78 14.22 -21.67
C ASN A 708 -38.15 14.74 -20.36
N ASN A 709 -37.41 15.85 -20.42
CA ASN A 709 -36.83 16.46 -19.22
C ASN A 709 -37.82 17.44 -18.58
N LYS A 710 -37.71 17.63 -17.27
CA LYS A 710 -38.62 18.49 -16.50
C LYS A 710 -37.88 19.48 -15.60
N ALA A 711 -38.31 20.74 -15.56
CA ALA A 711 -37.84 21.72 -14.58
C ALA A 711 -38.90 22.73 -14.17
N GLY A 712 -38.56 23.62 -13.23
CA GLY A 712 -39.31 24.85 -13.01
C GLY A 712 -39.27 25.76 -14.23
N ARG A 713 -38.07 26.02 -14.74
CA ARG A 713 -37.75 26.91 -15.86
C ARG A 713 -36.76 26.20 -16.78
N GLY A 714 -37.00 26.25 -18.09
CA GLY A 714 -36.12 25.54 -19.03
C GLY A 714 -36.27 24.03 -18.89
N GLY A 715 -37.40 23.47 -19.30
CA GLY A 715 -37.69 22.04 -19.12
C GLY A 715 -36.59 21.14 -19.70
N GLY A 716 -35.96 21.56 -20.81
CA GLY A 716 -34.69 21.02 -21.29
C GLY A 716 -33.49 21.80 -20.74
N ILE A 717 -33.32 23.04 -21.19
CA ILE A 717 -32.13 23.88 -20.92
C ILE A 717 -32.52 25.18 -20.23
N TYR A 718 -31.75 25.53 -19.20
CA TYR A 718 -31.77 26.86 -18.61
C TYR A 718 -30.41 27.55 -18.83
N TYR A 719 -30.44 28.78 -19.34
CA TYR A 719 -29.25 29.58 -19.64
C TYR A 719 -29.30 30.95 -18.95
N ALA A 720 -28.37 31.17 -18.03
CA ALA A 720 -28.19 32.45 -17.37
C ALA A 720 -26.72 32.90 -17.45
N SER A 721 -26.54 34.21 -17.56
CA SER A 721 -25.23 34.85 -17.61
C SER A 721 -25.33 36.22 -16.96
N LYS A 722 -24.35 36.61 -16.14
CA LYS A 722 -24.24 37.98 -15.66
C LYS A 722 -24.04 38.93 -16.85
N ALA A 723 -24.72 40.08 -16.81
CA ALA A 723 -24.62 41.12 -17.85
C ALA A 723 -23.18 41.65 -18.08
N THR A 724 -22.24 41.36 -17.19
CA THR A 724 -20.83 41.72 -17.36
C THR A 724 -20.03 40.69 -18.16
N TYR A 725 -20.51 39.45 -18.35
CA TYR A 725 -19.71 38.33 -18.84
C TYR A 725 -19.81 38.09 -20.35
N GLN A 726 -20.78 38.70 -21.05
CA GLN A 726 -20.97 38.55 -22.50
C GLN A 726 -20.99 37.09 -22.96
N CYS A 727 -21.61 36.21 -22.17
CA CYS A 727 -21.63 34.79 -22.49
C CYS A 727 -22.36 34.52 -23.81
N MET A 728 -21.86 33.54 -24.56
CA MET A 728 -22.41 33.08 -25.82
C MET A 728 -22.81 31.61 -25.71
N LEU A 729 -24.04 31.32 -26.11
CA LEU A 729 -24.56 29.96 -26.25
C LEU A 729 -24.93 29.74 -27.72
N SER A 730 -24.38 28.70 -28.34
CA SER A 730 -24.78 28.23 -29.66
C SER A 730 -25.38 26.82 -29.56
N ILE A 731 -26.52 26.60 -30.22
CA ILE A 731 -27.24 25.33 -30.29
C ILE A 731 -27.49 25.00 -31.75
N GLU A 732 -26.89 23.93 -32.24
CA GLU A 732 -26.91 23.53 -33.65
C GLU A 732 -27.39 22.09 -33.83
N GLY A 733 -28.24 21.83 -34.81
CA GLY A 733 -28.59 20.48 -35.26
C GLY A 733 -29.27 19.59 -34.20
N SER A 734 -29.90 20.22 -33.20
CA SER A 734 -30.35 19.55 -31.97
C SER A 734 -31.87 19.32 -31.93
N SER A 735 -32.34 18.43 -31.06
CA SER A 735 -33.76 18.11 -30.91
C SER A 735 -34.24 18.24 -29.46
N PHE A 736 -35.41 18.85 -29.27
CA PHE A 736 -36.08 19.02 -27.98
C PHE A 736 -37.48 18.43 -28.06
N ILE A 737 -37.68 17.28 -27.39
CA ILE A 737 -38.90 16.49 -27.51
C ILE A 737 -39.51 16.23 -26.13
N GLY A 738 -40.78 16.59 -25.92
CA GLY A 738 -41.52 16.22 -24.72
C GLY A 738 -41.03 16.89 -23.42
N ASN A 739 -40.23 17.96 -23.51
CA ASN A 739 -39.70 18.62 -22.31
C ASN A 739 -40.75 19.52 -21.65
N ARG A 740 -40.73 19.62 -20.32
CA ARG A 740 -41.77 20.30 -19.53
C ARG A 740 -41.21 21.30 -18.52
N ALA A 741 -41.74 22.51 -18.53
CA ALA A 741 -41.48 23.52 -17.50
C ALA A 741 -42.73 23.75 -16.62
N ASP A 742 -42.54 23.85 -15.30
CA ASP A 742 -43.62 24.23 -14.38
C ASP A 742 -43.93 25.74 -14.40
N ILE A 743 -43.04 26.55 -14.96
CA ILE A 743 -43.16 28.00 -15.11
C ILE A 743 -43.02 28.34 -16.60
N GLU A 744 -41.80 28.32 -17.15
CA GLU A 744 -41.51 28.93 -18.44
C GLU A 744 -40.43 28.18 -19.24
N GLY A 745 -40.50 28.24 -20.57
CA GLY A 745 -39.51 27.68 -21.47
C GLY A 745 -39.48 26.15 -21.40
N GLY A 746 -40.49 25.48 -21.96
CA GLY A 746 -40.61 24.02 -21.89
C GLY A 746 -39.41 23.30 -22.49
N ALA A 747 -38.84 23.79 -23.60
CA ALA A 747 -37.55 23.32 -24.10
C ALA A 747 -36.38 24.17 -23.56
N ILE A 748 -36.38 25.48 -23.80
CA ILE A 748 -35.25 26.38 -23.50
C ILE A 748 -35.75 27.64 -22.78
N LYS A 749 -35.10 28.01 -21.68
CA LYS A 749 -35.23 29.32 -21.03
C LYS A 749 -33.89 30.02 -21.00
N TRP A 750 -33.85 31.28 -21.40
CA TRP A 750 -32.66 32.13 -21.25
C TRP A 750 -32.96 33.47 -20.57
N MET A 751 -31.95 34.06 -19.92
CA MET A 751 -32.14 35.23 -19.03
C MET A 751 -31.53 36.55 -19.50
N HIS A 752 -30.36 36.55 -20.17
CA HIS A 752 -29.64 37.80 -20.45
C HIS A 752 -29.17 37.90 -21.90
N TYR A 753 -28.29 37.00 -22.33
CA TYR A 753 -27.83 36.95 -23.72
C TYR A 753 -28.65 35.96 -24.52
N GLU A 754 -28.94 36.34 -25.76
CA GLU A 754 -29.71 35.54 -26.69
C GLU A 754 -28.85 34.39 -27.24
N PRO A 755 -29.32 33.13 -27.17
CA PRO A 755 -28.61 32.01 -27.75
C PRO A 755 -28.72 32.01 -29.28
N GLN A 756 -27.66 31.59 -29.97
CA GLN A 756 -27.72 31.26 -31.40
C GLN A 756 -28.34 29.88 -31.56
N ILE A 757 -29.50 29.79 -32.21
CA ILE A 757 -30.25 28.55 -32.39
C ILE A 757 -30.37 28.26 -33.89
N ILE A 758 -29.73 27.19 -34.35
CA ILE A 758 -29.60 26.85 -35.77
C ILE A 758 -30.05 25.40 -35.97
N ASN A 759 -30.99 25.17 -36.89
CA ASN A 759 -31.47 23.83 -37.26
C ASN A 759 -31.91 22.99 -36.04
N VAL A 760 -32.75 23.58 -35.17
CA VAL A 760 -33.27 22.90 -33.97
C VAL A 760 -34.72 22.48 -34.16
N ALA A 761 -35.02 21.22 -33.84
CA ALA A 761 -36.37 20.66 -33.90
C ALA A 761 -37.04 20.68 -32.51
N TYR A 762 -38.30 21.13 -32.47
CA TYR A 762 -39.13 21.14 -31.27
C TYR A 762 -40.38 20.28 -31.47
N LEU A 763 -40.68 19.38 -30.53
CA LEU A 763 -41.87 18.54 -30.58
C LEU A 763 -42.47 18.32 -29.19
N ASN A 764 -43.75 18.64 -29.01
CA ASN A 764 -44.51 18.37 -27.78
C ASN A 764 -43.84 18.88 -26.48
N ASN A 765 -43.09 19.97 -26.54
CA ASN A 765 -42.63 20.63 -25.32
C ASN A 765 -43.78 21.45 -24.72
N SER A 766 -43.76 21.67 -23.41
CA SER A 766 -44.82 22.40 -22.71
C SER A 766 -44.30 23.23 -21.54
N ALA A 767 -44.88 24.40 -21.32
CA ALA A 767 -44.68 25.23 -20.14
C ALA A 767 -46.04 25.59 -19.53
N LYS A 768 -46.17 25.49 -18.20
CA LYS A 768 -47.47 25.78 -17.56
C LYS A 768 -47.89 27.24 -17.66
N ILE A 769 -46.93 28.18 -17.69
CA ILE A 769 -47.23 29.62 -17.67
C ILE A 769 -46.99 30.24 -19.05
N TYR A 770 -45.78 30.14 -19.62
CA TYR A 770 -45.53 30.63 -20.99
C TYR A 770 -44.28 30.02 -21.64
N GLY A 771 -44.25 30.03 -22.98
CA GLY A 771 -43.11 29.57 -23.77
C GLY A 771 -42.95 28.05 -23.79
N ASP A 772 -43.84 27.34 -24.48
CA ASP A 772 -43.80 25.86 -24.58
C ASP A 772 -42.47 25.35 -25.13
N ASN A 773 -41.93 26.03 -26.15
CA ASN A 773 -40.61 25.74 -26.69
C ASN A 773 -39.57 26.66 -26.04
N ILE A 774 -39.61 27.95 -26.36
CA ILE A 774 -38.60 28.93 -25.94
C ILE A 774 -39.27 30.01 -25.11
N ALA A 775 -38.59 30.45 -24.05
CA ALA A 775 -38.93 31.63 -23.28
C ALA A 775 -37.70 32.53 -23.07
N SER A 776 -37.85 33.85 -23.21
CA SER A 776 -36.83 34.85 -22.88
C SER A 776 -37.25 35.74 -21.71
N VAL A 777 -36.45 36.73 -21.33
CA VAL A 777 -36.95 37.85 -20.51
C VAL A 777 -37.87 38.74 -21.34
N ALA A 778 -38.73 39.53 -20.67
CA ALA A 778 -39.50 40.58 -21.31
C ALA A 778 -38.56 41.57 -22.02
N LYS A 779 -38.86 41.89 -23.28
CA LYS A 779 -38.07 42.84 -24.07
C LYS A 779 -38.85 44.07 -24.49
N ASP A 780 -40.13 43.90 -24.82
CA ASP A 780 -40.96 44.97 -25.38
C ASP A 780 -42.28 45.13 -24.62
N LEU A 781 -42.79 46.35 -24.57
CA LEU A 781 -44.14 46.66 -24.13
C LEU A 781 -45.01 46.89 -25.38
N VAL A 782 -46.04 46.06 -25.56
CA VAL A 782 -46.96 46.17 -26.70
C VAL A 782 -48.36 46.56 -26.24
N GLN A 783 -49.03 47.39 -27.02
CA GLN A 783 -50.45 47.66 -26.84
C GLN A 783 -51.26 46.48 -27.37
N ILE A 784 -52.26 46.04 -26.62
CA ILE A 784 -53.13 44.92 -26.95
C ILE A 784 -54.61 45.32 -26.90
N GLY A 785 -55.46 44.60 -27.62
CA GLY A 785 -56.92 44.74 -27.54
C GLY A 785 -57.52 43.84 -26.45
N GLN A 786 -58.74 44.15 -26.01
CA GLN A 786 -59.49 43.35 -25.02
C GLN A 786 -59.55 41.86 -25.40
N HIS A 787 -59.78 41.55 -26.68
CA HIS A 787 -59.82 40.16 -27.17
C HIS A 787 -58.49 39.42 -26.96
N GLN A 788 -57.34 40.09 -27.05
CA GLN A 788 -56.03 39.45 -26.87
C GLN A 788 -55.72 39.15 -25.40
N ILE A 789 -56.38 39.85 -24.47
CA ILE A 789 -56.37 39.54 -23.04
C ILE A 789 -57.16 38.25 -22.80
N ASP A 790 -58.34 38.15 -23.42
CA ASP A 790 -59.25 37.03 -23.22
C ASP A 790 -58.73 35.73 -23.87
N THR A 791 -58.11 35.83 -25.05
CA THR A 791 -57.59 34.66 -25.77
C THR A 791 -56.12 34.37 -25.53
N PHE A 792 -55.41 35.25 -24.82
CA PHE A 792 -54.00 35.04 -24.47
C PHE A 792 -53.10 34.72 -25.68
N SER A 793 -53.46 35.24 -26.86
CA SER A 793 -52.80 34.97 -28.13
C SER A 793 -52.44 36.28 -28.82
N TYR A 794 -51.15 36.59 -28.94
CA TYR A 794 -50.69 37.72 -29.75
C TYR A 794 -50.48 37.26 -31.19
N GLN A 795 -51.21 37.86 -32.13
CA GLN A 795 -50.82 37.88 -33.54
C GLN A 795 -50.28 39.28 -33.83
N HIS A 796 -49.08 39.35 -34.40
CA HIS A 796 -48.40 40.59 -34.71
C HIS A 796 -49.13 41.32 -35.85
N ASN A 797 -50.15 42.11 -35.53
CA ASN A 797 -50.72 43.08 -36.45
C ASN A 797 -50.26 44.47 -36.02
N SER A 798 -49.35 45.03 -36.82
CA SER A 798 -48.98 46.45 -36.78
C SER A 798 -50.16 47.28 -37.30
N SER A 799 -51.21 47.39 -36.50
CA SER A 799 -52.34 48.28 -36.74
C SER A 799 -52.34 49.32 -35.64
N TYR A 800 -51.95 50.55 -35.99
CA TYR A 800 -52.24 51.72 -35.18
C TYR A 800 -53.74 51.73 -34.89
N ALA A 801 -54.12 51.54 -33.63
CA ALA A 801 -55.51 51.63 -33.23
C ALA A 801 -55.97 53.09 -33.37
N ASN A 802 -56.68 53.38 -34.46
CA ASN A 802 -57.27 54.69 -34.68
C ASN A 802 -58.60 54.76 -33.91
N PHE A 803 -58.58 55.45 -32.77
CA PHE A 803 -59.80 55.76 -32.01
C PHE A 803 -60.37 57.10 -32.48
N THR A 804 -61.68 57.18 -32.68
CA THR A 804 -62.38 58.45 -32.96
C THR A 804 -63.26 58.76 -31.76
N MET A 805 -63.08 59.91 -31.10
CA MET A 805 -63.78 60.23 -29.85
C MET A 805 -64.26 61.66 -29.73
N SER A 806 -65.32 61.83 -28.93
CA SER A 806 -65.88 63.12 -28.51
C SER A 806 -65.17 63.64 -27.25
N SER A 807 -65.18 64.96 -27.04
CA SER A 807 -64.62 65.59 -25.84
C SER A 807 -65.25 65.02 -24.56
N GLY A 808 -64.42 64.67 -23.56
CA GLY A 808 -64.84 64.12 -22.27
C GLY A 808 -65.01 62.59 -22.20
N GLY A 809 -64.69 61.85 -23.28
CA GLY A 809 -64.72 60.38 -23.27
C GLY A 809 -63.48 59.73 -22.62
N SER A 810 -63.58 58.44 -22.29
CA SER A 810 -62.49 57.60 -21.78
C SER A 810 -62.12 56.47 -22.75
N ILE A 811 -60.84 56.11 -22.83
CA ILE A 811 -60.33 54.95 -23.56
C ILE A 811 -59.68 54.00 -22.55
N ASP A 812 -60.05 52.73 -22.62
CA ASP A 812 -59.30 51.65 -21.98
C ASP A 812 -58.13 51.25 -22.90
N ALA A 813 -56.90 51.44 -22.43
CA ALA A 813 -55.70 51.04 -23.14
C ALA A 813 -55.01 49.91 -22.39
N PHE A 814 -54.81 48.79 -23.07
CA PHE A 814 -54.19 47.60 -22.48
C PHE A 814 -52.79 47.44 -23.02
N PHE A 815 -51.85 47.15 -22.14
CA PHE A 815 -50.47 46.89 -22.50
C PHE A 815 -50.01 45.57 -21.90
N ALA A 816 -49.19 44.84 -22.64
CA ALA A 816 -48.56 43.61 -22.15
C ALA A 816 -47.07 43.61 -22.44
N LEU A 817 -46.30 43.03 -21.52
CA LEU A 817 -44.91 42.69 -21.76
C LEU A 817 -44.84 41.44 -22.65
N VAL A 818 -44.11 41.56 -23.75
CA VAL A 818 -43.78 40.43 -24.61
C VAL A 818 -42.30 40.11 -24.58
N ASP A 819 -42.02 38.82 -24.76
CA ASP A 819 -40.67 38.31 -24.91
C ASP A 819 -40.16 38.57 -26.34
N LYS A 820 -38.93 38.16 -26.65
CA LYS A 820 -38.31 38.43 -27.96
C LYS A 820 -39.09 37.83 -29.14
N ASP A 821 -39.81 36.74 -28.91
CA ASP A 821 -40.60 36.03 -29.90
C ASP A 821 -42.05 36.56 -29.97
N GLY A 822 -42.35 37.65 -29.25
CA GLY A 822 -43.68 38.26 -29.20
C GLY A 822 -44.67 37.52 -28.32
N GLN A 823 -44.20 36.60 -27.46
CA GLN A 823 -45.05 35.84 -26.54
C GLN A 823 -45.32 36.65 -25.28
N PHE A 824 -46.56 36.65 -24.77
CA PHE A 824 -46.89 37.33 -23.51
C PHE A 824 -46.10 36.71 -22.34
N VAL A 825 -45.30 37.53 -21.66
CA VAL A 825 -44.66 37.15 -20.40
C VAL A 825 -45.73 37.13 -19.32
N ARG A 826 -45.85 36.01 -18.59
CA ARG A 826 -46.94 35.81 -17.59
C ARG A 826 -46.45 35.32 -16.24
N THR A 827 -45.15 35.49 -15.98
CA THR A 827 -44.51 35.04 -14.73
C THR A 827 -44.86 35.88 -13.51
N ASP A 828 -45.46 37.04 -13.69
CA ASP A 828 -45.95 37.91 -12.63
C ASP A 828 -47.28 38.57 -13.01
N ASN A 829 -47.96 39.14 -12.01
CA ASN A 829 -49.22 39.85 -12.18
C ASN A 829 -49.06 41.30 -12.71
N SER A 830 -47.82 41.75 -12.95
CA SER A 830 -47.50 43.09 -13.47
C SER A 830 -47.26 43.12 -14.98
N SER A 831 -47.13 41.96 -15.62
CA SER A 831 -46.84 41.84 -17.04
C SER A 831 -48.00 42.23 -17.96
N MET A 832 -49.17 42.56 -17.38
CA MET A 832 -50.30 43.20 -18.06
C MET A 832 -50.69 44.46 -17.29
N LEU A 833 -50.55 45.62 -17.93
CA LEU A 833 -51.02 46.90 -17.40
C LEU A 833 -52.40 47.19 -17.97
N ILE A 834 -53.39 47.33 -17.08
CA ILE A 834 -54.70 47.90 -17.42
C ILE A 834 -54.63 49.39 -17.08
N ALA A 835 -54.49 50.26 -18.08
CA ALA A 835 -54.70 51.68 -17.85
C ALA A 835 -56.21 51.94 -17.87
N MET A 836 -56.87 51.84 -16.71
CA MET A 836 -58.26 52.31 -16.55
C MET A 836 -58.24 53.84 -16.45
N GLN A 837 -58.87 54.50 -17.41
CA GLN A 837 -59.04 55.95 -17.51
C GLN A 837 -57.80 56.83 -17.81
N VAL A 838 -57.61 57.13 -19.09
CA VAL A 838 -56.99 58.41 -19.50
C VAL A 838 -58.10 59.47 -19.56
N SER A 839 -58.17 60.37 -18.57
CA SER A 839 -59.12 61.49 -18.56
C SER A 839 -58.53 62.69 -19.29
N PHE A 840 -59.18 63.10 -20.38
CA PHE A 840 -58.82 64.33 -21.10
C PHE A 840 -59.52 65.53 -20.43
N GLN A 841 -58.75 66.43 -19.82
CA GLN A 841 -59.31 67.70 -19.34
C GLN A 841 -59.71 68.60 -20.53
N GLN A 842 -60.83 69.29 -20.34
CA GLN A 842 -61.53 70.12 -21.31
C GLN A 842 -60.59 71.12 -22.00
N LEU A 843 -60.32 70.92 -23.30
CA LEU A 843 -59.60 71.89 -24.13
C LEU A 843 -60.57 72.99 -24.56
N TYR A 844 -60.44 74.19 -23.99
CA TYR A 844 -61.22 75.35 -24.40
C TYR A 844 -60.69 75.91 -25.74
N ASN A 845 -61.59 75.97 -26.73
CA ASN A 845 -61.60 76.81 -27.93
C ASN A 845 -60.28 77.04 -28.70
N GLN A 846 -60.13 76.39 -29.86
CA GLN A 846 -60.05 77.06 -31.17
C GLN A 846 -60.07 76.02 -32.33
N SER A 847 -60.86 76.33 -33.36
CA SER A 847 -60.90 75.77 -34.73
C SER A 847 -60.23 74.41 -35.02
N CYS A 848 -61.06 73.43 -35.37
CA CYS A 848 -60.65 72.12 -35.91
C CYS A 848 -59.99 72.21 -37.29
N SER A 849 -58.78 71.65 -37.42
CA SER A 849 -58.36 70.87 -38.61
C SER A 849 -57.11 69.99 -38.39
N GLU A 850 -56.42 70.08 -37.25
CA GLU A 850 -55.23 69.26 -37.00
C GLU A 850 -55.53 68.05 -36.09
N ARG A 851 -55.09 66.85 -36.51
CA ARG A 851 -55.01 65.67 -35.64
C ARG A 851 -54.04 65.99 -34.49
N GLN A 852 -54.56 66.27 -33.30
CA GLN A 852 -53.72 66.41 -32.12
C GLN A 852 -53.21 65.04 -31.68
N ARG A 853 -51.88 64.88 -31.64
CA ARG A 853 -51.21 63.67 -31.19
C ARG A 853 -51.00 63.78 -29.68
N VAL A 854 -51.68 62.93 -28.91
CA VAL A 854 -51.44 62.83 -27.46
C VAL A 854 -50.40 61.73 -27.24
N THR A 855 -49.25 62.11 -26.71
CA THR A 855 -48.19 61.16 -26.32
C THR A 855 -48.39 60.80 -24.85
N ILE A 856 -48.75 59.54 -24.58
CA ILE A 856 -48.77 59.00 -23.22
C ILE A 856 -47.39 58.41 -22.96
N SER A 857 -46.56 59.15 -22.20
CA SER A 857 -45.27 58.63 -21.73
C SER A 857 -45.49 57.76 -20.51
N ILE A 858 -45.47 56.44 -20.70
CA ILE A 858 -45.42 55.47 -19.60
C ILE A 858 -43.94 55.29 -19.26
N CYS A 859 -43.48 55.93 -18.18
CA CYS A 859 -42.11 55.71 -17.68
C CYS A 859 -42.05 54.35 -16.97
N TYR A 860 -41.08 53.52 -17.35
CA TYR A 860 -40.73 52.26 -16.70
C TYR A 860 -39.41 52.41 -15.94
#